data_AF-A0A5Q4BXL3-F1
#
_entry.id   AF-A0A5Q4BXL3-F1
#
_cell.length_a   1.000
_cell.length_b   1.000
_cell.length_c   1.000
_cell.angle_alpha   90.00
_cell.angle_beta   90.00
_cell.angle_gamma   90.00
#
_symmetry.space_group_name_H-M   'P 1'
#
loop_
_entity.id
_entity.type
_entity.pdbx_description
1 polymer ?
#
loop_
_entity_poly.entity_id
_entity_poly.type
_entity_poly.pdbx_seq_one_letter_code
_entity_poly.pdbx_strand_id
1 'polypeptide(L)'
;MRAVLPGRPRSGLQALATGFWDKRHFNVYITGSAFTILTDPDTVLQTIYDDDPSHLQAAAFDESSGKIATCTKSVVRVYRPFGQPEDAPKWGLQSSFPIPDPQIAADGVSLSWGGTEELLIGHCALYLYSTIGEPAQLWNKPVPNPLKVAELSYDSAYIASVGLQDCLVKVWRRLTYGADDVRFDLAYLRHPDVITSLQWRKPFHAEQTVENALYTICADNVIAAITSEQEGLVWEVNLPRYSHQRTEARTNGQDETSIREFCRFKLKDAEGIAYMLPVDPAGSAPVTSSFLDVFARDIAISYTHTGRVDFWTARVDRTGKHVGWLSTSSAETGLSEPALVSGSTLKKAALVDSGRSQLFIWDIGGARLEFTQDYGTHNTIQDLDWTSTPDSQSILAVGFQSRVVLLCQMRFDYLNKGPAWAAVREISIREFTPHPIGDSTWLGDGHLVIGSGNQMFVHGRDYDLSSSLVSSLQLPHKKNGVWDLFEAVQRFNGPLPVFHPQFLSQCILAGKSTVVRNVLMSLHQTLKFLIAGETVDDYLGLDPAVFYTVEVSQASEAHLGSHFSLQTSKDEADETFGEETAHAINERLTKVGLRQLSGHEQIQLADIVECVGLVEKQRRSLDENGARFMLFFRQHGLRKGRTSEIQMSWREINWAYHSTSQDILTDFVIKQCHGTVRWEDARESGMFMWLSDLNALRTQFENVARNEYTKSDMKNPVDCSIYYLALKKKTVLQGLWRIAHWNREQGATQKLLANNFEEPKWRTTALKNAYALLSKRRFEYAAAFFLLADHLQDAVNVCLNQLKDLQLAVAIARVYEGDQGPVLRKLLEEEVLAVAAKEGNRWLASWVFWMLNRKDMAVRALISPVYTLVETPYAPDMRSKLFLTDDPALVVLYSQLRQKTLQTLRGASKVTPRVEWEFVLHSAKLYDRMGCDLLGLDLVRNWEFLKPASSMTNGLGGQVNPLKMLRRRSSLVVADLPMSSLHVAMRSGGSGKQSTTTIFQEPDSSSLLDSFGF
;
A
#
# COMPACT_ATOMS: atom_id res chain seq x y z
N MET A 1 63.67 9.36 -8.89
CA MET A 1 64.14 8.41 -7.87
C MET A 1 63.06 8.42 -6.80
N ARG A 2 62.33 7.31 -6.56
CA ARG A 2 61.24 7.26 -5.56
C ARG A 2 61.84 7.55 -4.17
N ALA A 3 61.31 8.51 -3.43
CA ALA A 3 61.79 8.76 -2.08
C ALA A 3 61.45 7.57 -1.18
N VAL A 4 62.43 7.10 -0.43
CA VAL A 4 62.21 6.08 0.60
C VAL A 4 61.66 6.80 1.83
N LEU A 5 60.40 6.55 2.16
CA LEU A 5 59.76 7.15 3.33
C LEU A 5 60.45 6.66 4.62
N PRO A 6 60.84 7.55 5.54
CA PRO A 6 61.51 7.17 6.78
C PRO A 6 60.53 6.48 7.75
N GLY A 7 61.00 5.38 8.35
CA GLY A 7 60.34 4.68 9.45
C GLY A 7 59.06 3.93 9.10
N ARG A 8 58.55 3.14 10.06
CA ARG A 8 57.22 2.50 9.96
C ARG A 8 56.17 3.44 10.58
N PRO A 9 55.12 3.84 9.85
CA PRO A 9 54.03 4.63 10.39
C PRO A 9 53.37 3.93 11.59
N ARG A 10 53.05 4.69 12.64
CA ARG A 10 52.32 4.18 13.81
C ARG A 10 50.87 3.87 13.44
N SER A 11 50.37 2.72 13.87
CA SER A 11 48.96 2.35 13.72
C SER A 11 48.13 2.96 14.86
N GLY A 12 47.72 4.21 14.73
CA GLY A 12 46.87 4.93 15.69
C GLY A 12 45.85 5.82 14.98
N LEU A 13 44.71 6.09 15.64
CA LEU A 13 43.59 6.86 15.08
C LEU A 13 44.01 8.23 14.51
N GLN A 14 44.91 8.91 15.21
CA GLN A 14 45.44 10.23 14.84
C GLN A 14 46.96 10.17 14.60
N ALA A 15 47.47 9.04 14.09
CA ALA A 15 48.90 8.91 13.76
C ALA A 15 49.29 9.58 12.42
N LEU A 16 48.30 10.01 11.65
CA LEU A 16 48.42 10.77 10.42
C LEU A 16 47.53 12.02 10.54
N ALA A 17 48.08 13.17 10.18
CA ALA A 17 47.35 14.41 10.02
C ALA A 17 47.64 14.98 8.63
N THR A 18 46.64 15.58 8.01
CA THR A 18 46.77 16.22 6.70
C THR A 18 46.20 17.62 6.78
N GLY A 19 46.83 18.58 6.10
CA GLY A 19 46.29 19.93 6.02
C GLY A 19 46.77 20.71 4.80
N PHE A 20 45.97 21.69 4.39
CA PHE A 20 46.36 22.65 3.36
C PHE A 20 46.74 23.98 4.00
N TRP A 21 47.98 24.44 3.78
CA TRP A 21 48.49 25.70 4.32
C TRP A 21 49.46 26.35 3.32
N ASP A 22 49.47 27.67 3.23
CA ASP A 22 50.32 28.43 2.29
C ASP A 22 50.31 27.88 0.84
N LYS A 23 49.11 27.55 0.35
CA LYS A 23 48.85 26.99 -0.99
C LYS A 23 49.50 25.62 -1.27
N ARG A 24 49.91 24.88 -0.24
CA ARG A 24 50.50 23.54 -0.35
C ARG A 24 49.78 22.55 0.56
N HIS A 25 49.67 21.30 0.12
CA HIS A 25 49.22 20.21 0.97
C HIS A 25 50.39 19.65 1.77
N PHE A 26 50.14 19.35 3.05
CA PHE A 26 51.09 18.70 3.93
C PHE A 26 50.48 17.44 4.52
N ASN A 27 51.25 16.35 4.52
CA ASN A 27 50.93 15.11 5.21
C ASN A 27 51.94 14.89 6.33
N VAL A 28 51.45 14.73 7.55
CA VAL A 28 52.25 14.54 8.76
C VAL A 28 51.95 13.18 9.32
N TYR A 29 52.93 12.28 9.37
CA TYR A 29 52.73 10.96 9.94
C TYR A 29 53.78 10.63 11.01
N ILE A 30 53.34 9.90 12.03
CA ILE A 30 54.17 9.52 13.17
C ILE A 30 54.93 8.22 12.88
N THR A 31 56.22 8.19 13.18
CA THR A 31 57.10 7.02 13.16
C THR A 31 57.79 6.84 14.51
N GLY A 32 57.08 6.20 15.46
CA GLY A 32 57.63 5.93 16.79
C GLY A 32 57.74 7.20 17.65
N SER A 33 58.97 7.63 17.93
CA SER A 33 59.29 8.88 18.66
C SER A 33 59.61 10.06 17.73
N ALA A 34 59.38 9.92 16.42
CA ALA A 34 59.55 10.97 15.44
C ALA A 34 58.27 11.16 14.62
N PHE A 35 58.12 12.30 13.97
CA PHE A 35 57.11 12.49 12.94
C PHE A 35 57.73 13.09 11.68
N THR A 36 57.17 12.75 10.53
CA THR A 36 57.66 13.17 9.21
C THR A 36 56.61 13.98 8.49
N ILE A 37 57.04 15.07 7.85
CA ILE A 37 56.24 16.02 7.09
C ILE A 37 56.55 15.84 5.60
N LEU A 38 55.50 15.65 4.79
CA LEU A 38 55.56 15.46 3.34
C LEU A 38 54.76 16.56 2.64
N THR A 39 55.19 17.03 1.47
CA THR A 39 54.35 17.86 0.58
C THR A 39 53.61 17.05 -0.48
N ASP A 40 54.25 15.98 -0.95
CA ASP A 40 53.77 15.09 -1.99
C ASP A 40 54.06 13.64 -1.58
N PRO A 41 53.42 12.63 -2.21
CA PRO A 41 53.65 11.21 -1.87
C PRO A 41 55.12 10.78 -1.91
N ASP A 42 55.94 11.48 -2.71
CA ASP A 42 57.35 11.18 -2.95
C ASP A 42 58.32 12.28 -2.42
N THR A 43 57.84 13.30 -1.69
CA THR A 43 58.68 14.44 -1.27
C THR A 43 58.64 14.63 0.25
N VAL A 44 59.72 14.21 0.93
CA VAL A 44 59.93 14.43 2.37
C VAL A 44 60.49 15.83 2.59
N LEU A 45 59.80 16.65 3.37
CA LEU A 45 60.29 17.97 3.76
C LEU A 45 61.19 17.92 4.99
N GLN A 46 60.71 17.27 6.04
CA GLN A 46 61.39 17.27 7.34
C GLN A 46 60.93 16.06 8.15
N THR A 47 61.88 15.45 8.87
CA THR A 47 61.59 14.50 9.95
C THR A 47 62.07 15.14 11.25
N ILE A 48 61.18 15.22 12.23
CA ILE A 48 61.46 15.80 13.55
C ILE A 48 61.43 14.68 14.57
N TYR A 49 62.54 14.54 15.29
CA TYR A 49 62.67 13.59 16.39
C TYR A 49 62.25 14.29 17.68
N ASP A 50 61.39 13.64 18.46
CA ASP A 50 61.07 14.07 19.81
C ASP A 50 62.22 13.67 20.74
N ASP A 51 62.60 14.58 21.64
CA ASP A 51 63.64 14.33 22.66
C ASP A 51 63.16 13.32 23.73
N ASP A 52 61.85 13.08 23.80
CA ASP A 52 61.23 12.10 24.68
C ASP A 52 61.39 10.67 24.13
N PRO A 53 61.91 9.71 24.91
CA PRO A 53 62.03 8.32 24.48
C PRO A 53 60.68 7.61 24.30
N SER A 54 59.58 8.20 24.78
CA SER A 54 58.24 7.63 24.62
C SER A 54 57.67 7.87 23.22
N HIS A 55 56.80 6.96 22.77
CA HIS A 55 56.23 7.03 21.43
C HIS A 55 55.12 8.08 21.32
N LEU A 56 55.20 8.93 20.29
CA LEU A 56 54.20 9.94 19.93
C LEU A 56 52.84 9.28 19.59
N GLN A 57 51.76 9.66 20.27
CA GLN A 57 50.45 9.03 20.18
C GLN A 57 49.55 9.61 19.09
N ALA A 58 49.47 10.93 19.00
CA ALA A 58 48.64 11.65 18.05
C ALA A 58 49.37 12.86 17.48
N ALA A 59 48.99 13.22 16.25
CA ALA A 59 49.41 14.41 15.55
C ALA A 59 48.17 15.12 15.00
N ALA A 60 48.15 16.45 15.06
CA ALA A 60 47.10 17.28 14.48
C ALA A 60 47.74 18.48 13.77
N PHE A 61 47.29 18.76 12.55
CA PHE A 61 47.74 19.87 11.73
C PHE A 61 46.68 20.98 11.77
N ASP A 62 47.10 22.20 12.06
CA ASP A 62 46.25 23.39 11.99
C ASP A 62 46.41 24.06 10.62
N GLU A 63 45.33 24.10 9.84
CA GLU A 63 45.32 24.73 8.52
C GLU A 63 45.33 26.26 8.59
N SER A 64 44.98 26.86 9.74
CA SER A 64 44.92 28.32 9.89
C SER A 64 46.31 28.92 10.12
N SER A 65 47.09 28.38 11.06
CA SER A 65 48.43 28.85 11.40
C SER A 65 49.57 28.02 10.77
N GLY A 66 49.25 26.84 10.24
CA GLY A 66 50.26 25.87 9.79
C GLY A 66 50.97 25.16 10.93
N LYS A 67 50.53 25.33 12.20
CA LYS A 67 51.12 24.68 13.36
C LYS A 67 50.82 23.18 13.39
N ILE A 68 51.71 22.41 13.99
CA ILE A 68 51.56 20.98 14.21
C ILE A 68 51.59 20.71 15.70
N ALA A 69 50.55 20.07 16.24
CA ALA A 69 50.56 19.54 17.60
C ALA A 69 50.88 18.05 17.55
N THR A 70 51.74 17.59 18.46
CA THR A 70 52.00 16.17 18.71
C THR A 70 51.98 15.90 20.19
N CYS A 71 51.64 14.69 20.62
CA CYS A 71 51.64 14.35 22.03
C CYS A 71 52.27 12.99 22.34
N THR A 72 52.81 12.86 23.54
CA THR A 72 53.07 11.56 24.19
C THR A 72 51.93 11.26 25.16
N LYS A 73 52.08 10.25 26.04
CA LYS A 73 51.09 9.94 27.08
C LYS A 73 50.91 11.07 28.11
N SER A 74 51.90 11.95 28.24
CA SER A 74 51.97 12.92 29.34
C SER A 74 52.30 14.34 28.92
N VAL A 75 52.77 14.58 27.69
CA VAL A 75 53.23 15.89 27.23
C VAL A 75 52.67 16.20 25.84
N VAL A 76 52.23 17.44 25.64
CA VAL A 76 51.86 17.99 24.33
C VAL A 76 52.93 18.97 23.87
N ARG A 77 53.30 18.88 22.59
CA ARG A 77 54.28 19.72 21.92
C ARG A 77 53.62 20.40 20.73
N VAL A 78 53.84 21.70 20.58
CA VAL A 78 53.33 22.48 19.45
C VAL A 78 54.52 23.01 18.67
N TYR A 79 54.53 22.76 17.36
CA TYR A 79 55.55 23.17 16.42
C TYR A 79 54.97 24.25 15.50
N ARG A 80 55.75 25.30 15.24
CA ARG A 80 55.37 26.38 14.33
C ARG A 80 56.22 26.37 13.07
N PRO A 81 55.64 26.71 11.90
CA PRO A 81 56.40 26.89 10.68
C PRO A 81 57.29 28.15 10.76
N PHE A 82 58.49 28.08 10.17
CA PHE A 82 59.41 29.19 10.01
C PHE A 82 60.21 29.04 8.69
N GLY A 83 60.51 30.17 8.03
CA GLY A 83 61.21 30.21 6.74
C GLY A 83 60.92 31.49 5.96
N GLN A 84 61.73 31.82 4.95
CA GLN A 84 61.43 32.91 4.00
C GLN A 84 60.41 32.43 2.96
N PRO A 85 59.56 33.32 2.41
CA PRO A 85 58.47 32.93 1.49
C PRO A 85 58.92 32.26 0.18
N GLU A 86 60.20 32.32 -0.18
CA GLU A 86 60.76 31.64 -1.36
C GLU A 86 61.32 30.23 -1.05
N ASP A 87 61.56 29.89 0.22
CA ASP A 87 62.11 28.59 0.64
C ASP A 87 61.02 27.59 1.05
N ALA A 88 61.36 26.29 1.07
CA ALA A 88 60.48 25.27 1.65
C ALA A 88 60.32 25.49 3.18
N PRO A 89 59.08 25.60 3.71
CA PRO A 89 58.87 25.86 5.12
C PRO A 89 59.41 24.73 6.00
N LYS A 90 59.95 25.08 7.18
CA LYS A 90 60.41 24.12 8.20
C LYS A 90 59.66 24.35 9.51
N TRP A 91 59.50 23.30 10.31
CA TRP A 91 58.81 23.34 11.60
C TRP A 91 59.80 23.28 12.76
N GLY A 92 59.54 24.10 13.79
CA GLY A 92 60.36 24.19 14.99
C GLY A 92 59.50 24.24 16.23
N LEU A 93 60.00 23.68 17.33
CA LEU A 93 59.25 23.61 18.59
C LEU A 93 58.94 25.02 19.12
N GLN A 94 57.66 25.33 19.33
CA GLN A 94 57.19 26.58 19.92
C GLN A 94 57.04 26.42 21.44
N SER A 95 56.34 25.37 21.88
CA SER A 95 56.00 25.17 23.29
C SER A 95 55.80 23.70 23.63
N SER A 96 56.04 23.34 24.89
CA SER A 96 55.82 22.01 25.45
C SER A 96 55.18 22.13 26.82
N PHE A 97 54.10 21.41 27.08
CA PHE A 97 53.37 21.49 28.35
C PHE A 97 52.78 20.13 28.76
N PRO A 98 52.64 19.85 30.07
CA PRO A 98 52.16 18.57 30.58
C PRO A 98 50.64 18.42 30.45
N ILE A 99 50.17 17.18 30.28
CA ILE A 99 48.77 16.80 30.41
C ILE A 99 48.46 16.62 31.92
N PRO A 100 47.50 17.38 32.51
CA PRO A 100 47.36 17.51 33.96
C PRO A 100 47.08 16.24 34.77
N ASP A 101 46.55 15.15 34.17
CA ASP A 101 46.11 13.97 34.94
C ASP A 101 46.40 12.63 34.22
N PRO A 102 47.66 12.16 34.18
CA PRO A 102 48.05 10.96 33.44
C PRO A 102 47.80 9.64 34.20
N GLN A 103 47.16 9.68 35.39
CA GLN A 103 47.14 8.54 36.34
C GLN A 103 46.16 7.42 35.99
N ILE A 104 45.23 7.64 35.05
CA ILE A 104 44.30 6.60 34.58
C ILE A 104 44.89 5.97 33.31
N ALA A 105 45.04 4.65 33.32
CA ALA A 105 45.54 3.84 32.20
C ALA A 105 44.55 3.84 31.01
N ALA A 106 44.39 4.99 30.37
CA ALA A 106 43.71 5.13 29.09
C ALA A 106 44.77 5.30 28.00
N ASP A 107 44.85 4.37 27.04
CA ASP A 107 45.61 4.61 25.81
C ASP A 107 44.78 5.48 24.87
N GLY A 108 45.43 6.53 24.37
CA GLY A 108 44.90 7.42 23.35
C GLY A 108 44.68 8.81 23.91
N VAL A 109 45.47 9.76 23.45
CA VAL A 109 45.19 11.18 23.55
C VAL A 109 44.63 11.63 22.20
N SER A 110 43.48 12.29 22.21
CA SER A 110 42.90 12.93 21.03
C SER A 110 43.35 14.38 20.98
N LEU A 111 43.88 14.82 19.85
CA LEU A 111 44.23 16.21 19.58
C LEU A 111 43.31 16.75 18.48
N SER A 112 42.72 17.92 18.69
CA SER A 112 41.95 18.60 17.65
C SER A 112 42.18 20.09 17.73
N TRP A 113 42.52 20.69 16.59
CA TRP A 113 42.57 22.13 16.44
C TRP A 113 41.17 22.69 16.20
N GLY A 114 40.92 23.88 16.75
CA GLY A 114 39.76 24.70 16.44
C GLY A 114 40.19 26.06 15.92
N GLY A 115 39.31 27.04 16.03
CA GLY A 115 39.55 28.39 15.58
C GLY A 115 40.56 29.11 16.48
N THR A 116 41.25 30.11 15.93
CA THR A 116 42.12 31.03 16.69
C THR A 116 43.22 30.33 17.51
N GLU A 117 43.83 29.28 16.93
CA GLU A 117 44.93 28.51 17.56
C GLU A 117 44.56 27.89 18.93
N GLU A 118 43.28 27.55 19.12
CA GLU A 118 42.81 26.77 20.26
C GLU A 118 43.03 25.27 20.00
N LEU A 119 43.63 24.58 20.97
CA LEU A 119 43.92 23.15 20.93
C LEU A 119 43.08 22.42 21.96
N LEU A 120 42.24 21.50 21.48
CA LEU A 120 41.50 20.55 22.31
C LEU A 120 42.33 19.28 22.53
N ILE A 121 42.42 18.87 23.79
CA ILE A 121 43.05 17.63 24.22
C ILE A 121 41.98 16.78 24.90
N GLY A 122 41.69 15.61 24.32
CA GLY A 122 40.79 14.62 24.90
C GLY A 122 41.57 13.44 25.49
N HIS A 123 41.36 13.16 26.78
CA HIS A 123 41.91 12.00 27.48
C HIS A 123 40.88 11.48 28.51
N CYS A 124 41.18 11.47 29.82
CA CYS A 124 40.20 11.27 30.90
C CYS A 124 39.35 12.51 31.20
N ALA A 125 39.72 13.65 30.60
CA ALA A 125 38.99 14.90 30.61
C ALA A 125 39.14 15.56 29.24
N LEU A 126 38.30 16.55 28.97
CA LEU A 126 38.52 17.50 27.88
C LEU A 126 39.28 18.69 28.44
N TYR A 127 40.38 19.06 27.80
CA TYR A 127 41.16 20.26 28.11
C TYR A 127 41.25 21.13 26.87
N LEU A 128 40.89 22.41 26.99
CA LEU A 128 41.01 23.39 25.91
C LEU A 128 42.14 24.37 26.26
N TYR A 129 43.11 24.53 25.36
CA TYR A 129 44.26 25.43 25.53
C TYR A 129 44.30 26.48 24.42
N SER A 130 44.76 27.69 24.72
CA SER A 130 45.18 28.67 23.71
C SER A 130 46.67 28.54 23.44
N THR A 131 47.09 28.60 22.16
CA THR A 131 48.50 28.46 21.75
C THR A 131 49.09 29.69 21.03
N ILE A 132 48.38 30.83 21.11
CA ILE A 132 48.79 32.13 20.51
C ILE A 132 50.11 32.64 21.12
N GLY A 133 50.34 32.40 22.41
CA GLY A 133 51.55 32.79 23.14
C GLY A 133 52.10 31.63 23.97
N GLU A 134 52.33 31.87 25.27
CA GLU A 134 52.55 30.78 26.22
C GLU A 134 51.24 29.97 26.40
N PRO A 135 51.29 28.63 26.34
CA PRO A 135 50.08 27.80 26.45
C PRO A 135 49.30 28.07 27.74
N ALA A 136 48.07 28.57 27.60
CA ALA A 136 47.18 28.84 28.71
C ALA A 136 45.94 27.94 28.63
N GLN A 137 45.58 27.29 29.74
CA GLN A 137 44.40 26.43 29.82
C GLN A 137 43.14 27.30 29.95
N LEU A 138 42.24 27.23 28.98
CA LEU A 138 41.00 27.99 28.92
C LEU A 138 39.83 27.29 29.61
N TRP A 139 39.77 25.95 29.49
CA TRP A 139 38.65 25.17 30.03
C TRP A 139 39.07 23.73 30.33
N ASN A 140 38.48 23.13 31.35
CA ASN A 140 38.57 21.70 31.60
C ASN A 140 37.23 21.08 32.01
N LYS A 141 37.03 19.81 31.66
CA LYS A 141 35.88 19.04 32.14
C LYS A 141 36.22 17.56 32.25
N PRO A 142 36.15 16.96 33.45
CA PRO A 142 36.30 15.53 33.61
C PRO A 142 35.14 14.80 32.92
N VAL A 143 35.45 13.72 32.23
CA VAL A 143 34.45 12.87 31.58
C VAL A 143 34.38 11.51 32.28
N PRO A 144 33.20 10.86 32.31
CA PRO A 144 33.00 9.63 33.09
C PRO A 144 33.78 8.42 32.54
N ASN A 145 34.05 8.40 31.23
CA ASN A 145 34.83 7.37 30.55
C ASN A 145 35.95 8.03 29.75
N PRO A 146 37.15 7.42 29.66
CA PRO A 146 38.21 7.91 28.79
C PRO A 146 37.76 8.03 27.34
N LEU A 147 38.17 9.12 26.69
CA LEU A 147 37.76 9.45 25.33
C LEU A 147 38.53 8.63 24.32
N LYS A 148 37.80 8.14 23.31
CA LYS A 148 38.36 7.53 22.11
C LYS A 148 38.72 8.59 21.08
N VAL A 149 37.81 9.55 20.87
CA VAL A 149 37.97 10.69 19.96
C VAL A 149 37.29 11.90 20.58
N ALA A 150 37.93 13.06 20.45
CA ALA A 150 37.37 14.37 20.74
C ALA A 150 37.78 15.35 19.65
N GLU A 151 36.81 15.91 18.96
CA GLU A 151 37.00 16.82 17.83
C GLU A 151 36.37 18.18 18.17
N LEU A 152 37.13 19.24 17.98
CA LEU A 152 36.71 20.63 18.12
C LEU A 152 36.20 21.11 16.75
N SER A 153 35.08 21.83 16.74
CA SER A 153 34.60 22.44 15.50
C SER A 153 35.57 23.53 15.02
N TYR A 154 35.55 23.81 13.73
CA TYR A 154 36.52 24.74 13.11
C TYR A 154 36.49 26.15 13.74
N ASP A 155 35.33 26.61 14.21
CA ASP A 155 35.15 27.90 14.88
C ASP A 155 35.27 27.83 16.42
N SER A 156 35.64 26.66 16.96
CA SER A 156 35.65 26.35 18.40
C SER A 156 34.32 26.54 19.13
N ALA A 157 33.19 26.61 18.43
CA ALA A 157 31.87 26.74 19.04
C ALA A 157 31.34 25.42 19.62
N TYR A 158 31.83 24.27 19.14
CA TYR A 158 31.37 22.95 19.57
C TYR A 158 32.52 21.97 19.79
N ILE A 159 32.37 21.07 20.76
CA ILE A 159 33.22 19.89 20.93
C ILE A 159 32.33 18.66 20.74
N ALA A 160 32.76 17.69 19.93
CA ALA A 160 32.16 16.37 19.87
C ALA A 160 33.11 15.37 20.52
N SER A 161 32.62 14.55 21.43
CA SER A 161 33.47 13.58 22.14
C SER A 161 32.75 12.25 22.35
N VAL A 162 33.51 11.16 22.25
CA VAL A 162 32.98 9.80 22.39
C VAL A 162 33.98 8.88 23.07
N GLY A 163 33.51 8.02 23.97
CA GLY A 163 34.32 6.97 24.62
C GLY A 163 34.51 5.73 23.73
N LEU A 164 35.36 4.79 24.17
CA LEU A 164 35.72 3.59 23.39
C LEU A 164 34.54 2.68 23.00
N GLN A 165 33.44 2.72 23.75
CA GLN A 165 32.25 1.86 23.57
C GLN A 165 30.94 2.66 23.64
N ASP A 166 31.02 3.99 23.48
CA ASP A 166 29.85 4.84 23.60
C ASP A 166 29.00 4.77 22.32
N CYS A 167 27.69 4.53 22.48
CA CYS A 167 26.67 4.76 21.46
C CYS A 167 26.04 6.16 21.59
N LEU A 168 26.60 7.00 22.47
CA LEU A 168 26.13 8.36 22.78
C LEU A 168 27.27 9.34 22.55
N VAL A 169 27.19 10.12 21.46
CA VAL A 169 28.14 11.20 21.21
C VAL A 169 27.78 12.38 22.11
N LYS A 170 28.76 12.87 22.88
CA LYS A 170 28.63 14.03 23.76
C LYS A 170 29.01 15.27 22.97
N VAL A 171 28.03 16.13 22.70
CA VAL A 171 28.23 17.41 21.99
C VAL A 171 28.19 18.53 22.99
N TRP A 172 29.30 19.24 23.13
CA TRP A 172 29.46 20.37 24.03
C TRP A 172 29.37 21.66 23.23
N ARG A 173 28.40 22.53 23.53
CA ARG A 173 28.21 23.83 22.87
C ARG A 173 28.79 24.94 23.74
N ARG A 174 29.68 25.76 23.17
CA ARG A 174 30.27 26.92 23.86
C ARG A 174 29.20 27.98 24.13
N LEU A 175 29.11 28.44 25.37
CA LEU A 175 28.18 29.48 25.83
C LEU A 175 28.85 30.86 25.88
N THR A 176 30.15 30.89 26.14
CA THR A 176 30.93 32.09 26.40
C THR A 176 32.29 32.03 25.71
N TYR A 177 32.67 33.14 25.07
CA TYR A 177 33.91 33.26 24.28
C TYR A 177 34.99 34.12 24.97
N GLY A 178 34.72 34.62 26.18
CA GLY A 178 35.70 35.38 26.96
C GLY A 178 36.83 34.47 27.45
N ALA A 179 38.08 34.92 27.34
CA ALA A 179 39.27 34.16 27.72
C ALA A 179 39.28 33.71 29.19
N ASP A 180 38.62 34.47 30.08
CA ASP A 180 38.60 34.22 31.52
C ASP A 180 37.39 33.40 32.02
N ASP A 181 36.38 33.13 31.18
CA ASP A 181 35.15 32.41 31.57
C ASP A 181 34.58 31.57 30.41
N VAL A 182 35.34 30.60 29.91
CA VAL A 182 34.88 29.68 28.86
C VAL A 182 33.97 28.61 29.48
N ARG A 183 32.73 28.50 28.98
CA ARG A 183 31.75 27.49 29.42
C ARG A 183 31.15 26.75 28.24
N PHE A 184 30.84 25.47 28.47
CA PHE A 184 30.13 24.64 27.51
C PHE A 184 28.88 24.02 28.15
N ASP A 185 27.80 23.94 27.37
CA ASP A 185 26.60 23.16 27.67
C ASP A 185 26.66 21.80 26.97
N LEU A 186 26.09 20.75 27.56
CA LEU A 186 26.23 19.37 27.09
C LEU A 186 24.91 18.82 26.55
N ALA A 187 24.94 18.33 25.31
CA ALA A 187 23.90 17.54 24.67
C ALA A 187 24.41 16.13 24.31
N TYR A 188 23.48 15.19 24.16
CA TYR A 188 23.78 13.82 23.77
C TYR A 188 23.12 13.49 22.42
N LEU A 189 23.90 12.93 21.49
CA LEU A 189 23.40 12.37 20.24
C LEU A 189 23.46 10.85 20.30
N ARG A 190 22.30 10.19 20.27
CA ARG A 190 22.16 8.74 20.41
C ARG A 190 22.25 8.02 19.07
N HIS A 191 23.03 6.93 19.05
CA HIS A 191 23.28 6.08 17.89
C HIS A 191 22.92 4.62 18.19
N PRO A 192 22.64 3.81 17.15
CA PRO A 192 22.16 2.44 17.32
C PRO A 192 23.25 1.46 17.79
N ASP A 193 24.52 1.74 17.49
CA ASP A 193 25.68 0.92 17.89
C ASP A 193 26.90 1.80 18.20
N VAL A 194 28.00 1.18 18.64
CA VAL A 194 29.25 1.83 19.06
C VAL A 194 29.80 2.71 17.96
N ILE A 195 30.14 3.95 18.31
CA ILE A 195 30.68 4.92 17.37
C ILE A 195 32.12 4.58 16.98
N THR A 196 32.34 4.48 15.67
CA THR A 196 33.62 4.13 15.09
C THR A 196 34.42 5.36 14.67
N SER A 197 33.76 6.43 14.19
CA SER A 197 34.39 7.69 13.76
C SER A 197 33.51 8.92 14.04
N LEU A 198 34.16 10.09 14.22
CA LEU A 198 33.56 11.42 14.34
C LEU A 198 34.33 12.40 13.44
N GLN A 199 33.64 13.28 12.72
CA GLN A 199 34.30 14.32 11.93
C GLN A 199 33.44 15.58 11.81
N TRP A 200 34.01 16.75 12.09
CA TRP A 200 33.38 18.03 11.77
C TRP A 200 33.58 18.38 10.29
N ARG A 201 32.56 18.96 9.67
CA ARG A 201 32.68 19.64 8.39
C ARG A 201 33.70 20.77 8.51
N LYS A 202 34.70 20.74 7.62
CA LYS A 202 35.70 21.81 7.52
C LYS A 202 35.30 22.80 6.42
N PRO A 203 35.60 24.10 6.58
CA PRO A 203 35.44 25.07 5.51
C PRO A 203 36.46 24.80 4.40
N PHE A 204 36.13 25.20 3.17
CA PHE A 204 37.07 25.07 2.04
C PHE A 204 38.17 26.15 2.11
N HIS A 205 37.87 27.30 2.72
CA HIS A 205 38.81 28.39 2.98
C HIS A 205 38.71 28.85 4.43
N ALA A 206 39.85 29.17 5.05
CA ALA A 206 39.91 29.51 6.46
C ALA A 206 39.09 30.76 6.87
N GLU A 207 38.86 31.66 5.92
CA GLU A 207 38.09 32.90 6.08
C GLU A 207 36.57 32.70 5.91
N GLN A 208 36.14 31.49 5.52
CA GLN A 208 34.74 31.19 5.28
C GLN A 208 34.05 30.80 6.59
N THR A 209 32.99 31.53 6.95
CA THR A 209 32.06 31.09 7.99
C THR A 209 31.22 29.93 7.45
N VAL A 210 31.36 28.75 8.03
CA VAL A 210 30.62 27.53 7.65
C VAL A 210 29.89 26.99 8.87
N GLU A 211 28.65 26.53 8.68
CA GLU A 211 27.89 25.89 9.74
C GLU A 211 28.56 24.59 10.20
N ASN A 212 28.64 24.40 11.51
CA ASN A 212 29.22 23.22 12.10
C ASN A 212 28.30 22.00 11.88
N ALA A 213 28.70 21.09 10.99
CA ALA A 213 28.05 19.79 10.80
C ALA A 213 28.95 18.67 11.31
N LEU A 214 28.39 17.72 12.05
CA LEU A 214 29.10 16.57 12.62
C LEU A 214 28.67 15.28 11.93
N TYR A 215 29.63 14.55 11.35
CA TYR A 215 29.45 13.22 10.79
C TYR A 215 29.80 12.15 11.83
N THR A 216 28.98 11.10 11.95
CA THR A 216 29.14 9.99 12.91
C THR A 216 28.93 8.63 12.22
N ILE A 217 29.72 7.61 12.59
CA ILE A 217 29.68 6.26 11.96
C ILE A 217 29.56 5.18 13.06
N CYS A 218 28.74 4.13 12.88
CA CYS A 218 28.53 3.02 13.84
C CYS A 218 28.81 1.62 13.23
N ALA A 219 28.88 0.56 14.04
CA ALA A 219 29.47 -0.75 13.68
C ALA A 219 28.47 -1.91 13.39
N ASP A 220 27.96 -2.09 12.16
CA ASP A 220 27.34 -3.35 11.69
C ASP A 220 28.27 -4.22 10.80
N ASN A 221 29.42 -3.66 10.42
CA ASN A 221 30.64 -4.33 9.95
C ASN A 221 30.53 -5.18 8.67
N VAL A 222 29.47 -5.08 7.86
CA VAL A 222 29.36 -5.81 6.58
C VAL A 222 28.81 -4.90 5.48
N ILE A 223 29.51 -4.81 4.34
CA ILE A 223 29.12 -4.02 3.17
C ILE A 223 29.00 -4.97 1.97
N ALA A 224 27.95 -4.84 1.17
CA ALA A 224 27.80 -5.60 -0.07
C ALA A 224 27.81 -4.67 -1.29
N ALA A 225 28.59 -5.02 -2.33
CA ALA A 225 28.43 -4.46 -3.66
C ALA A 225 27.88 -5.54 -4.60
N ILE A 226 26.94 -5.15 -5.45
CA ILE A 226 26.25 -6.04 -6.38
C ILE A 226 26.34 -5.42 -7.78
N THR A 227 26.74 -6.23 -8.75
CA THR A 227 26.86 -5.83 -10.16
C THR A 227 25.60 -6.17 -10.95
N SER A 228 25.43 -5.56 -12.12
CA SER A 228 24.36 -5.88 -13.08
C SER A 228 24.46 -7.32 -13.63
N GLU A 229 25.64 -7.95 -13.55
CA GLU A 229 25.86 -9.35 -13.90
C GLU A 229 25.39 -10.34 -12.81
N GLN A 230 24.68 -9.83 -11.77
CA GLN A 230 24.18 -10.58 -10.61
C GLN A 230 25.28 -11.13 -9.70
N GLU A 231 26.53 -10.72 -9.92
CA GLU A 231 27.66 -11.07 -9.07
C GLU A 231 27.76 -10.07 -7.93
N GLY A 232 27.77 -10.58 -6.71
CA GLY A 232 27.88 -9.79 -5.50
C GLY A 232 29.13 -10.14 -4.71
N LEU A 233 29.78 -9.10 -4.18
CA LEU A 233 30.93 -9.21 -3.30
C LEU A 233 30.57 -8.58 -1.96
N VAL A 234 30.68 -9.38 -0.91
CA VAL A 234 30.47 -8.93 0.46
C VAL A 234 31.81 -8.74 1.12
N TRP A 235 32.02 -7.57 1.70
CA TRP A 235 33.14 -7.31 2.58
C TRP A 235 32.70 -7.34 4.03
N GLU A 236 33.42 -8.11 4.83
CA GLU A 236 33.41 -7.93 6.27
C GLU A 236 34.40 -6.82 6.58
N VAL A 237 33.86 -5.72 7.07
CA VAL A 237 34.63 -4.59 7.55
C VAL A 237 34.89 -4.87 9.03
N ASN A 238 36.02 -5.51 9.31
CA ASN A 238 36.53 -5.62 10.68
C ASN A 238 37.12 -4.27 11.07
N LEU A 239 36.23 -3.39 11.51
CA LEU A 239 36.59 -2.12 12.10
C LEU A 239 37.45 -2.38 13.36
N PRO A 240 38.47 -1.55 13.64
CA PRO A 240 39.31 -1.72 14.81
C PRO A 240 38.47 -1.89 16.08
N ARG A 241 38.70 -3.01 16.78
CA ARG A 241 38.15 -3.20 18.13
C ARG A 241 38.92 -2.29 19.07
N TYR A 242 38.32 -1.17 19.41
CA TYR A 242 38.78 -0.31 20.48
C TYR A 242 38.43 -0.98 21.82
N SER A 243 39.16 -2.03 22.22
CA SER A 243 39.02 -2.68 23.53
C SER A 243 40.35 -2.70 24.29
N HIS A 244 40.30 -2.29 25.55
CA HIS A 244 41.44 -1.87 26.37
C HIS A 244 41.98 -2.92 27.36
N GLN A 245 41.79 -4.21 27.09
CA GLN A 245 42.34 -5.27 27.95
C GLN A 245 43.15 -6.28 27.15
N ARG A 246 44.47 -6.26 27.32
CA ARG A 246 45.31 -7.46 27.35
C ARG A 246 46.61 -7.18 28.10
N THR A 247 46.62 -7.55 29.37
CA THR A 247 47.76 -8.26 29.93
C THR A 247 47.48 -9.76 29.80
N GLU A 248 48.52 -10.46 29.36
CA GLU A 248 48.74 -11.91 29.40
C GLU A 248 48.24 -12.78 28.23
N ALA A 249 49.25 -13.12 27.42
CA ALA A 249 49.49 -14.38 26.73
C ALA A 249 48.31 -15.01 25.99
N ARG A 250 48.14 -14.62 24.72
CA ARG A 250 47.76 -15.56 23.67
C ARG A 250 48.72 -15.48 22.48
N THR A 251 49.27 -16.64 22.20
CA THR A 251 50.11 -17.05 21.10
C THR A 251 49.56 -16.65 19.73
N ASN A 252 50.45 -16.20 18.84
CA ASN A 252 50.35 -16.02 17.39
C ASN A 252 48.95 -16.07 16.74
N GLY A 253 48.41 -14.89 16.40
CA GLY A 253 47.29 -14.71 15.48
C GLY A 253 46.78 -13.27 15.52
N GLN A 254 47.05 -12.50 14.47
CA GLN A 254 46.74 -11.07 14.34
C GLN A 254 45.22 -10.79 14.26
N ASP A 255 44.66 -10.02 15.21
CA ASP A 255 43.38 -9.32 15.02
C ASP A 255 43.66 -8.03 14.21
N GLU A 256 43.93 -8.18 12.91
CA GLU A 256 44.17 -7.08 11.98
C GLU A 256 42.84 -6.40 11.60
N THR A 257 42.76 -5.08 11.81
CA THR A 257 41.81 -4.20 11.12
C THR A 257 41.85 -4.51 9.65
N SER A 258 40.74 -4.95 9.10
CA SER A 258 40.75 -5.47 7.74
C SER A 258 39.38 -5.36 7.10
N ILE A 259 39.37 -4.86 5.88
CA ILE A 259 38.28 -5.11 4.94
C ILE A 259 38.67 -6.42 4.27
N ARG A 260 37.97 -7.50 4.60
CA ARG A 260 38.19 -8.80 3.98
C ARG A 260 36.98 -9.15 3.15
N GLU A 261 37.23 -9.76 2.01
CA GLU A 261 36.18 -10.47 1.30
C GLU A 261 35.58 -11.51 2.26
N PHE A 262 34.31 -11.32 2.59
CA PHE A 262 33.54 -12.21 3.45
C PHE A 262 33.02 -13.39 2.64
N CYS A 263 32.35 -13.08 1.53
CA CYS A 263 31.95 -14.06 0.54
C CYS A 263 31.67 -13.40 -0.80
N ARG A 264 31.70 -14.23 -1.85
CA ARG A 264 31.04 -13.94 -3.12
C ARG A 264 29.72 -14.67 -3.17
N PHE A 265 28.75 -14.05 -3.81
CA PHE A 265 27.48 -14.68 -4.09
C PHE A 265 27.03 -14.34 -5.50
N LYS A 266 26.13 -15.16 -6.02
CA LYS A 266 25.38 -14.87 -7.23
C LYS A 266 23.91 -14.77 -6.85
N LEU A 267 23.26 -13.67 -7.21
CA LEU A 267 21.81 -13.55 -7.05
C LEU A 267 21.15 -14.58 -7.95
N LYS A 268 20.39 -15.48 -7.33
CA LYS A 268 19.53 -16.43 -8.05
C LYS A 268 18.22 -15.72 -8.37
N ASP A 269 17.61 -16.06 -9.49
CA ASP A 269 16.28 -15.58 -9.92
C ASP A 269 16.20 -14.08 -10.32
N ALA A 270 17.33 -13.45 -10.65
CA ALA A 270 17.42 -12.02 -10.96
C ALA A 270 17.96 -11.73 -12.37
N GLU A 271 17.28 -12.19 -13.43
CA GLU A 271 17.75 -11.96 -14.81
C GLU A 271 17.65 -10.49 -15.25
N GLY A 272 18.70 -9.97 -15.88
CA GLY A 272 18.67 -8.66 -16.56
C GLY A 272 18.63 -7.42 -15.66
N ILE A 273 19.21 -7.47 -14.44
CA ILE A 273 19.29 -6.32 -13.53
C ILE A 273 20.03 -5.15 -14.22
N ALA A 274 19.37 -4.00 -14.30
CA ALA A 274 19.99 -2.75 -14.70
C ALA A 274 20.70 -2.09 -13.52
N TYR A 275 20.00 -1.93 -12.39
CA TYR A 275 20.53 -1.36 -11.15
C TYR A 275 19.92 -2.00 -9.91
N MET A 276 20.65 -1.90 -8.80
CA MET A 276 20.21 -2.25 -7.45
C MET A 276 20.48 -1.07 -6.52
N LEU A 277 19.45 -0.65 -5.79
CA LEU A 277 19.42 0.55 -4.95
C LEU A 277 19.02 0.18 -3.53
N PRO A 278 19.43 0.94 -2.51
CA PRO A 278 18.93 0.75 -1.16
C PRO A 278 17.42 1.04 -1.10
N VAL A 279 16.71 0.29 -0.26
CA VAL A 279 15.34 0.66 0.13
C VAL A 279 15.44 1.77 1.16
N ASP A 280 14.69 2.84 0.94
CA ASP A 280 14.66 3.97 1.85
C ASP A 280 14.15 3.51 3.22
N PRO A 281 14.88 3.76 4.32
CA PRO A 281 14.44 3.35 5.65
C PRO A 281 13.20 4.10 6.15
N ALA A 282 12.77 5.18 5.49
CA ALA A 282 11.58 5.95 5.81
C ALA A 282 11.54 6.39 7.29
N GLY A 283 12.70 6.74 7.85
CA GLY A 283 12.86 7.16 9.24
C GLY A 283 12.83 6.05 10.31
N SER A 284 12.56 4.79 9.92
CA SER A 284 12.45 3.68 10.87
C SER A 284 13.81 3.05 11.20
N ALA A 285 14.06 2.81 12.49
CA ALA A 285 15.31 2.25 13.00
C ALA A 285 15.67 0.92 12.29
N PRO A 286 16.95 0.64 12.03
CA PRO A 286 17.36 -0.60 11.38
C PRO A 286 16.96 -1.80 12.26
N VAL A 287 16.23 -2.75 11.67
CA VAL A 287 15.80 -3.99 12.34
C VAL A 287 16.55 -5.15 11.71
N THR A 288 17.43 -5.79 12.48
CA THR A 288 18.09 -7.03 12.06
C THR A 288 17.15 -8.20 12.28
N SER A 289 16.66 -8.82 11.20
CA SER A 289 15.91 -10.07 11.30
C SER A 289 16.87 -11.25 11.55
N SER A 290 16.53 -12.12 12.49
CA SER A 290 17.24 -13.39 12.71
C SER A 290 16.88 -14.47 11.69
N PHE A 291 15.81 -14.26 10.90
CA PHE A 291 15.31 -15.20 9.90
C PHE A 291 15.29 -14.57 8.50
N LEU A 292 15.59 -15.38 7.48
CA LEU A 292 15.44 -14.99 6.08
C LEU A 292 14.05 -15.47 5.63
N ASP A 293 13.07 -14.58 5.71
CA ASP A 293 11.69 -14.83 5.29
C ASP A 293 11.11 -13.63 4.53
N VAL A 294 9.90 -13.80 3.98
CA VAL A 294 9.22 -12.79 3.16
C VAL A 294 8.68 -11.61 4.01
N PHE A 295 8.66 -11.77 5.34
CA PHE A 295 8.21 -10.77 6.30
C PHE A 295 9.35 -9.92 6.83
N ALA A 296 10.61 -10.34 6.62
CA ALA A 296 11.78 -9.55 6.91
C ALA A 296 11.75 -8.25 6.10
N ARG A 297 12.29 -7.20 6.71
CA ARG A 297 12.35 -5.87 6.09
C ARG A 297 13.21 -5.92 4.83
N ASP A 298 12.71 -5.30 3.78
CA ASP A 298 13.46 -5.14 2.54
C ASP A 298 14.54 -4.09 2.73
N ILE A 299 15.73 -4.39 2.22
CA ILE A 299 16.92 -3.53 2.34
C ILE A 299 17.39 -3.02 0.97
N ALA A 300 16.95 -3.65 -0.11
CA ALA A 300 17.33 -3.28 -1.46
C ALA A 300 16.20 -3.53 -2.46
N ILE A 301 16.19 -2.71 -3.50
CA ILE A 301 15.28 -2.78 -4.64
C ILE A 301 16.14 -2.90 -5.90
N SER A 302 15.76 -3.78 -6.83
CA SER A 302 16.40 -3.86 -8.14
C SER A 302 15.37 -3.67 -9.24
N TYR A 303 15.83 -3.19 -10.39
CA TYR A 303 15.00 -3.13 -11.59
C TYR A 303 15.78 -3.54 -12.84
N THR A 304 15.04 -4.01 -13.84
CA THR A 304 15.56 -4.49 -15.13
C THR A 304 15.29 -3.48 -16.24
N HIS A 305 15.99 -3.63 -17.39
CA HIS A 305 15.71 -2.81 -18.57
C HIS A 305 14.29 -3.01 -19.14
N THR A 306 13.67 -4.16 -18.87
CA THR A 306 12.30 -4.48 -19.31
C THR A 306 11.22 -3.94 -18.38
N GLY A 307 11.58 -3.38 -17.22
CA GLY A 307 10.64 -2.83 -16.25
C GLY A 307 10.16 -3.80 -15.18
N ARG A 308 10.83 -4.95 -14.99
CA ARG A 308 10.63 -5.80 -13.81
C ARG A 308 11.30 -5.17 -12.60
N VAL A 309 10.60 -5.11 -11.47
CA VAL A 309 11.08 -4.60 -10.18
C VAL A 309 11.01 -5.70 -9.13
N ASP A 310 12.06 -5.83 -8.33
CA ASP A 310 12.18 -6.82 -7.25
C ASP A 310 12.62 -6.15 -5.94
N PHE A 311 12.00 -6.54 -4.83
CA PHE A 311 12.44 -6.19 -3.47
C PHE A 311 13.21 -7.34 -2.84
N TRP A 312 14.28 -7.00 -2.12
CA TRP A 312 15.23 -7.94 -1.56
C TRP A 312 15.45 -7.73 -0.08
N THR A 313 15.49 -8.84 0.65
CA THR A 313 16.01 -8.91 2.00
C THR A 313 17.27 -9.76 2.04
N ALA A 314 18.14 -9.50 3.01
CA ALA A 314 19.37 -10.27 3.20
C ALA A 314 19.58 -10.68 4.65
N ARG A 315 20.18 -11.86 4.82
CA ARG A 315 20.62 -12.38 6.10
C ARG A 315 22.09 -12.72 6.03
N VAL A 316 22.88 -12.11 6.90
CA VAL A 316 24.29 -12.44 7.06
C VAL A 316 24.43 -13.65 7.98
N ASP A 317 24.86 -14.78 7.45
CA ASP A 317 25.28 -15.93 8.25
C ASP A 317 26.79 -15.88 8.50
N ARG A 318 27.14 -15.44 9.71
CA ARG A 318 28.53 -15.39 10.18
C ARG A 318 29.14 -16.78 10.39
N THR A 319 28.33 -17.81 10.66
CA THR A 319 28.83 -19.17 10.91
C THR A 319 29.20 -19.89 9.62
N GLY A 320 28.34 -19.81 8.60
CA GLY A 320 28.59 -20.37 7.28
C GLY A 320 29.35 -19.45 6.31
N LYS A 321 29.79 -18.25 6.75
CA LYS A 321 30.42 -17.21 5.92
C LYS A 321 29.70 -16.98 4.59
N HIS A 322 28.40 -16.77 4.65
CA HIS A 322 27.60 -16.48 3.47
C HIS A 322 26.53 -15.47 3.79
N VAL A 323 26.02 -14.80 2.75
CA VAL A 323 24.85 -13.94 2.85
C VAL A 323 23.75 -14.58 2.05
N GLY A 324 22.65 -14.91 2.73
CA GLY A 324 21.42 -15.36 2.09
C GLY A 324 20.65 -14.16 1.58
N TRP A 325 20.31 -14.15 0.30
CA TRP A 325 19.43 -13.16 -0.32
C TRP A 325 18.10 -13.81 -0.66
N LEU A 326 17.02 -13.07 -0.47
CA LEU A 326 15.67 -13.51 -0.80
C LEU A 326 14.91 -12.37 -1.48
N SER A 327 14.39 -12.62 -2.68
CA SER A 327 13.39 -11.74 -3.28
C SER A 327 12.08 -11.92 -2.53
N THR A 328 11.58 -10.85 -1.90
CA THR A 328 10.37 -10.90 -1.08
C THR A 328 9.11 -10.57 -1.89
N SER A 329 9.24 -9.78 -2.96
CA SER A 329 8.18 -9.48 -3.92
C SER A 329 8.77 -9.05 -5.26
N SER A 330 8.03 -9.28 -6.34
CA SER A 330 8.40 -8.81 -7.67
C SER A 330 7.17 -8.48 -8.51
N ALA A 331 7.30 -7.51 -9.41
CA ALA A 331 6.22 -7.14 -10.32
C ALA A 331 6.75 -6.65 -11.68
N GLU A 332 6.01 -6.99 -12.73
CA GLU A 332 6.24 -6.48 -14.09
C GLU A 332 5.47 -5.17 -14.27
N THR A 333 6.21 -4.05 -14.30
CA THR A 333 5.61 -2.71 -14.42
C THR A 333 5.28 -2.34 -15.87
N GLY A 334 5.98 -2.95 -16.84
CA GLY A 334 5.85 -2.63 -18.27
C GLY A 334 6.54 -1.31 -18.69
N LEU A 335 7.25 -0.65 -17.78
CA LEU A 335 8.05 0.54 -18.07
C LEU A 335 9.45 0.15 -18.52
N SER A 336 9.72 0.24 -19.82
CA SER A 336 11.07 0.02 -20.37
C SER A 336 12.00 1.18 -20.01
N GLU A 337 13.23 0.87 -19.62
CA GLU A 337 14.30 1.84 -19.32
C GLU A 337 13.88 2.98 -18.35
N PRO A 338 13.45 2.66 -17.12
CA PRO A 338 13.09 3.69 -16.14
C PRO A 338 14.31 4.55 -15.78
N ALA A 339 14.13 5.87 -15.72
CA ALA A 339 15.21 6.82 -15.42
C ALA A 339 15.55 6.90 -13.93
N LEU A 340 14.54 6.71 -13.07
CA LEU A 340 14.68 6.67 -11.62
C LEU A 340 13.73 5.59 -11.06
N VAL A 341 14.19 4.90 -10.03
CA VAL A 341 13.40 3.95 -9.25
C VAL A 341 13.76 4.16 -7.77
N SER A 342 12.76 4.28 -6.91
CA SER A 342 12.95 4.39 -5.46
C SER A 342 11.94 3.50 -4.74
N GLY A 343 12.38 2.76 -3.73
CA GLY A 343 11.58 1.77 -3.01
C GLY A 343 11.39 2.14 -1.55
N SER A 344 10.17 1.94 -1.03
CA SER A 344 9.85 2.11 0.39
C SER A 344 9.92 0.79 1.16
N THR A 345 10.04 0.87 2.48
CA THR A 345 9.96 -0.28 3.40
C THR A 345 8.63 -1.05 3.33
N LEU A 346 7.60 -0.45 2.75
CA LEU A 346 6.25 -1.01 2.62
C LEU A 346 6.01 -1.63 1.23
N LYS A 347 7.08 -2.02 0.53
CA LYS A 347 7.07 -2.66 -0.80
C LYS A 347 6.41 -1.82 -1.88
N LYS A 348 6.44 -0.49 -1.72
CA LYS A 348 6.01 0.46 -2.75
C LYS A 348 7.19 0.95 -3.56
N ALA A 349 7.05 0.99 -4.88
CA ALA A 349 8.08 1.50 -5.78
C ALA A 349 7.55 2.72 -6.55
N ALA A 350 8.33 3.79 -6.55
CA ALA A 350 8.15 4.94 -7.42
C ALA A 350 9.08 4.78 -8.62
N LEU A 351 8.52 4.81 -9.82
CA LEU A 351 9.24 4.71 -11.08
C LEU A 351 9.01 5.97 -11.91
N VAL A 352 10.05 6.38 -12.62
CA VAL A 352 10.01 7.51 -13.54
C VAL A 352 10.36 7.03 -14.94
N ASP A 353 9.59 7.47 -15.93
CA ASP A 353 9.86 7.17 -17.33
C ASP A 353 11.24 7.67 -17.79
N SER A 354 11.71 7.15 -18.93
CA SER A 354 12.99 7.57 -19.51
C SER A 354 13.05 9.08 -19.81
N GLY A 355 11.90 9.70 -20.08
CA GLY A 355 11.75 11.15 -20.31
C GLY A 355 11.76 12.02 -19.05
N ARG A 356 11.77 11.43 -17.85
CA ARG A 356 11.68 12.13 -16.56
C ARG A 356 10.45 13.03 -16.41
N SER A 357 9.36 12.68 -17.08
CA SER A 357 8.13 13.47 -17.21
C SER A 357 6.93 12.85 -16.49
N GLN A 358 6.91 11.53 -16.36
CA GLN A 358 5.81 10.76 -15.81
C GLN A 358 6.26 9.96 -14.59
N LEU A 359 5.49 10.05 -13.51
CA LEU A 359 5.67 9.30 -12.28
C LEU A 359 4.66 8.16 -12.20
N PHE A 360 5.13 6.97 -11.82
CA PHE A 360 4.31 5.79 -11.57
C PHE A 360 4.58 5.28 -10.16
N ILE A 361 3.53 5.08 -9.36
CA ILE A 361 3.65 4.45 -8.04
C ILE A 361 3.01 3.07 -8.09
N TRP A 362 3.80 2.05 -7.78
CA TRP A 362 3.41 0.66 -7.77
C TRP A 362 3.43 0.07 -6.36
N ASP A 363 2.42 -0.74 -6.05
CA ASP A 363 2.52 -1.75 -4.99
C ASP A 363 3.12 -3.01 -5.61
N ILE A 364 4.40 -3.26 -5.31
CA ILE A 364 5.11 -4.44 -5.83
C ILE A 364 4.67 -5.70 -5.09
N GLY A 365 4.25 -5.59 -3.83
CA GLY A 365 3.71 -6.71 -3.07
C GLY A 365 2.40 -7.25 -3.66
N GLY A 366 1.54 -6.38 -4.18
CA GLY A 366 0.29 -6.73 -4.87
C GLY A 366 0.40 -6.82 -6.40
N ALA A 367 1.56 -6.45 -6.98
CA ALA A 367 1.78 -6.26 -8.41
C ALA A 367 0.76 -5.32 -9.08
N ARG A 368 0.45 -4.19 -8.43
CA ARG A 368 -0.58 -3.22 -8.86
C ARG A 368 -0.03 -1.82 -9.08
N LEU A 369 -0.60 -1.14 -10.07
CA LEU A 369 -0.37 0.28 -10.31
C LEU A 369 -1.36 1.09 -9.47
N GLU A 370 -0.84 1.90 -8.55
CA GLU A 370 -1.65 2.73 -7.66
C GLU A 370 -1.86 4.14 -8.22
N PHE A 371 -0.83 4.72 -8.83
CA PHE A 371 -0.86 6.12 -9.25
C PHE A 371 -0.02 6.34 -10.50
N THR A 372 -0.51 7.23 -11.36
CA THR A 372 0.23 7.73 -12.51
C THR A 372 -0.05 9.22 -12.64
N GLN A 373 1.00 10.01 -12.78
CA GLN A 373 0.90 11.44 -12.99
C GLN A 373 1.88 11.87 -14.07
N ASP A 374 1.36 12.57 -15.06
CA ASP A 374 2.17 13.26 -16.06
C ASP A 374 2.37 14.71 -15.61
N TYR A 375 3.63 15.12 -15.49
CA TYR A 375 4.03 16.49 -15.12
C TYR A 375 4.45 17.32 -16.35
N GLY A 376 4.44 16.72 -17.54
CA GLY A 376 4.90 17.31 -18.80
C GLY A 376 6.42 17.41 -18.91
N THR A 377 6.91 17.67 -20.11
CA THR A 377 8.36 17.72 -20.42
C THR A 377 9.11 18.88 -19.77
N HIS A 378 8.39 19.90 -19.28
CA HIS A 378 8.99 21.07 -18.64
C HIS A 378 9.33 20.87 -17.16
N ASN A 379 8.76 19.83 -16.52
CA ASN A 379 8.96 19.54 -15.10
C ASN A 379 9.72 18.22 -14.95
N THR A 380 11.03 18.25 -15.19
CA THR A 380 11.86 17.05 -15.08
C THR A 380 11.98 16.60 -13.63
N ILE A 381 11.62 15.35 -13.37
CA ILE A 381 11.80 14.72 -12.06
C ILE A 381 13.30 14.39 -11.85
N GLN A 382 13.84 14.84 -10.74
CA GLN A 382 15.26 14.73 -10.40
C GLN A 382 15.52 13.78 -9.24
N ASP A 383 14.61 13.74 -8.27
CA ASP A 383 14.78 13.03 -7.00
C ASP A 383 13.47 12.41 -6.48
N LEU A 384 13.58 11.31 -5.73
CA LEU A 384 12.49 10.54 -5.12
C LEU A 384 12.90 9.97 -3.76
N ASP A 385 12.32 10.49 -2.69
CA ASP A 385 12.63 10.08 -1.31
C ASP A 385 11.35 9.72 -0.52
N TRP A 386 11.40 8.65 0.26
CA TRP A 386 10.26 8.10 0.98
C TRP A 386 10.33 8.40 2.48
N THR A 387 9.16 8.63 3.06
CA THR A 387 9.01 8.54 4.51
C THR A 387 7.73 7.82 4.87
N SER A 388 7.58 7.52 6.15
CA SER A 388 6.37 6.90 6.67
C SER A 388 5.97 7.54 7.98
N THR A 389 4.66 7.64 8.20
CA THR A 389 4.16 7.98 9.54
C THR A 389 4.51 6.85 10.52
N PRO A 390 4.47 7.11 11.84
CA PRO A 390 4.65 6.06 12.85
C PRO A 390 3.69 4.87 12.68
N ASP A 391 2.52 5.10 12.08
CA ASP A 391 1.50 4.09 11.75
C ASP A 391 1.74 3.41 10.39
N SER A 392 2.94 3.53 9.81
CA SER A 392 3.31 2.91 8.53
C SER A 392 2.50 3.37 7.31
N GLN A 393 2.15 4.66 7.24
CA GLN A 393 1.52 5.24 6.04
C GLN A 393 2.58 5.92 5.17
N SER A 394 2.65 5.58 3.88
CA SER A 394 3.70 6.06 2.99
C SER A 394 3.49 7.51 2.51
N ILE A 395 4.59 8.26 2.49
CA ILE A 395 4.70 9.61 1.94
C ILE A 395 5.89 9.61 0.98
N LEU A 396 5.72 10.21 -0.20
CA LEU A 396 6.74 10.33 -1.24
C LEU A 396 7.05 11.80 -1.49
N ALA A 397 8.30 12.20 -1.36
CA ALA A 397 8.81 13.47 -1.84
C ALA A 397 9.25 13.32 -3.30
N VAL A 398 8.70 14.15 -4.18
CA VAL A 398 9.06 14.18 -5.60
C VAL A 398 9.77 15.49 -5.90
N GLY A 399 11.09 15.40 -6.13
CA GLY A 399 11.96 16.53 -6.39
C GLY A 399 11.99 16.93 -7.87
N PHE A 400 11.76 18.21 -8.11
CA PHE A 400 11.94 18.88 -9.41
C PHE A 400 13.07 19.91 -9.32
N GLN A 401 13.37 20.59 -10.43
CA GLN A 401 14.46 21.57 -10.48
C GLN A 401 14.43 22.63 -9.37
N SER A 402 13.28 23.17 -9.00
CA SER A 402 13.18 24.24 -7.98
C SER A 402 12.07 24.04 -6.95
N ARG A 403 11.46 22.86 -6.91
CA ARG A 403 10.34 22.55 -6.01
C ARG A 403 10.30 21.07 -5.65
N VAL A 404 9.73 20.76 -4.51
CA VAL A 404 9.42 19.39 -4.07
C VAL A 404 7.93 19.28 -3.82
N VAL A 405 7.31 18.22 -4.36
CA VAL A 405 5.90 17.91 -4.15
C VAL A 405 5.79 16.71 -3.23
N LEU A 406 5.05 16.85 -2.13
CA LEU A 406 4.78 15.77 -1.18
C LEU A 406 3.50 15.05 -1.56
N LEU A 407 3.63 13.81 -2.01
CA LEU A 407 2.53 12.92 -2.30
C LEU A 407 2.26 12.04 -1.07
N CYS A 408 1.01 11.95 -0.66
CA CYS A 408 0.60 11.05 0.43
C CYS A 408 -0.33 9.98 -0.11
N GLN A 409 -0.21 8.78 0.46
CA GLN A 409 -1.16 7.71 0.19
C GLN A 409 -2.54 8.13 0.71
N MET A 410 -3.57 7.96 -0.12
CA MET A 410 -4.96 8.21 0.25
C MET A 410 -5.68 6.90 0.58
N ARG A 411 -6.64 6.98 1.50
CA ARG A 411 -7.58 5.90 1.79
C ARG A 411 -8.33 5.52 0.52
N PHE A 412 -8.56 4.23 0.37
CA PHE A 412 -9.44 3.72 -0.66
C PHE A 412 -10.90 3.96 -0.26
N ASP A 413 -11.56 4.89 -0.94
CA ASP A 413 -12.97 5.22 -0.70
C ASP A 413 -13.84 4.70 -1.86
N TYR A 414 -14.72 3.76 -1.54
CA TYR A 414 -15.69 3.23 -2.51
C TYR A 414 -16.84 4.19 -2.78
N LEU A 415 -17.12 5.07 -1.84
CA LEU A 415 -18.23 6.00 -1.91
C LEU A 415 -17.86 7.20 -2.79
N ASN A 416 -16.60 7.60 -2.77
CA ASN A 416 -16.07 8.73 -3.51
C ASN A 416 -14.83 8.23 -4.26
N LYS A 417 -14.92 8.02 -5.58
CA LYS A 417 -13.77 7.57 -6.40
C LYS A 417 -12.67 8.64 -6.42
N GLY A 418 -11.88 8.70 -5.35
CA GLY A 418 -10.75 9.59 -5.19
C GLY A 418 -9.47 8.99 -5.76
N PRO A 419 -8.42 9.81 -5.94
CA PRO A 419 -7.12 9.32 -6.35
C PRO A 419 -6.49 8.49 -5.21
N ALA A 420 -5.73 7.44 -5.54
CA ALA A 420 -5.05 6.62 -4.54
C ALA A 420 -3.88 7.35 -3.85
N TRP A 421 -3.41 8.44 -4.45
CA TRP A 421 -2.36 9.32 -3.98
C TRP A 421 -2.74 10.78 -4.28
N ALA A 422 -2.41 11.70 -3.40
CA ALA A 422 -2.67 13.13 -3.61
C ALA A 422 -1.49 13.99 -3.15
N ALA A 423 -1.29 15.13 -3.83
CA ALA A 423 -0.26 16.11 -3.50
C ALA A 423 -0.70 16.99 -2.33
N VAL A 424 -0.23 16.70 -1.12
CA VAL A 424 -0.70 17.38 0.10
C VAL A 424 0.03 18.70 0.35
N ARG A 425 1.26 18.83 -0.14
CA ARG A 425 2.09 20.02 0.06
C ARG A 425 3.05 20.22 -1.11
N GLU A 426 3.23 21.47 -1.51
CA GLU A 426 4.28 21.87 -2.45
C GLU A 426 5.26 22.82 -1.73
N ILE A 427 6.54 22.54 -1.89
CA ILE A 427 7.63 23.32 -1.31
C ILE A 427 8.45 23.89 -2.47
N SER A 428 8.40 25.20 -2.67
CA SER A 428 9.19 25.89 -3.69
C SER A 428 10.40 26.56 -3.04
N ILE A 429 11.60 26.30 -3.56
CA ILE A 429 12.83 26.98 -3.12
C ILE A 429 13.24 28.11 -4.07
N ARG A 430 12.49 28.32 -5.16
CA ARG A 430 12.78 29.30 -6.20
C ARG A 430 12.88 30.74 -5.68
N GLU A 431 12.17 31.03 -4.59
CA GLU A 431 12.18 32.35 -3.95
C GLU A 431 13.48 32.60 -3.17
N PHE A 432 14.18 31.54 -2.75
CA PHE A 432 15.37 31.62 -1.93
C PHE A 432 16.67 31.42 -2.72
N THR A 433 16.63 30.60 -3.77
CA THR A 433 17.83 30.30 -4.56
C THR A 433 17.52 30.01 -6.03
N PRO A 434 18.38 30.46 -6.96
CA PRO A 434 18.29 30.07 -8.37
C PRO A 434 18.93 28.70 -8.63
N HIS A 435 19.63 28.11 -7.66
CA HIS A 435 20.28 26.81 -7.84
C HIS A 435 19.25 25.66 -7.89
N PRO A 436 19.47 24.66 -8.75
CA PRO A 436 18.57 23.52 -8.82
C PRO A 436 18.73 22.63 -7.59
N ILE A 437 17.65 21.92 -7.24
CA ILE A 437 17.68 20.87 -6.23
C ILE A 437 18.62 19.77 -6.74
N GLY A 438 19.60 19.40 -5.90
CA GLY A 438 20.48 18.28 -6.15
C GLY A 438 19.89 16.98 -5.63
N ASP A 439 19.43 17.01 -4.38
CA ASP A 439 18.91 15.84 -3.66
C ASP A 439 18.00 16.29 -2.50
N SER A 440 17.11 15.42 -2.04
CA SER A 440 16.31 15.63 -0.84
C SER A 440 16.28 14.38 0.02
N THR A 441 16.25 14.56 1.35
CA THR A 441 16.24 13.44 2.28
C THR A 441 15.36 13.70 3.50
N TRP A 442 14.61 12.69 3.92
CA TRP A 442 13.82 12.71 5.15
C TRP A 442 14.66 12.40 6.38
N LEU A 443 14.47 13.20 7.43
CA LEU A 443 14.95 12.89 8.77
C LEU A 443 13.95 11.95 9.48
N GLY A 444 14.44 11.17 10.44
CA GLY A 444 13.61 10.18 11.16
C GLY A 444 12.44 10.77 11.97
N ASP A 445 12.41 12.08 12.18
CA ASP A 445 11.33 12.79 12.86
C ASP A 445 10.28 13.39 11.90
N GLY A 446 10.46 13.23 10.59
CA GLY A 446 9.57 13.71 9.53
C GLY A 446 9.92 15.07 8.95
N HIS A 447 11.07 15.66 9.29
CA HIS A 447 11.58 16.86 8.58
C HIS A 447 12.15 16.48 7.22
N LEU A 448 11.96 17.36 6.23
CA LEU A 448 12.55 17.19 4.90
C LEU A 448 13.74 18.15 4.74
N VAL A 449 14.90 17.62 4.37
CA VAL A 449 16.09 18.40 4.03
C VAL A 449 16.26 18.42 2.51
N ILE A 450 16.39 19.60 1.93
CA ILE A 450 16.57 19.81 0.48
C ILE A 450 17.95 20.44 0.25
N GLY A 451 18.82 19.73 -0.46
CA GLY A 451 20.11 20.25 -0.90
C GLY A 451 20.00 20.98 -2.24
N SER A 452 20.42 22.25 -2.30
CA SER A 452 20.47 23.02 -3.55
C SER A 452 21.76 23.84 -3.62
N GLY A 453 22.61 23.54 -4.60
CA GLY A 453 23.93 24.17 -4.75
C GLY A 453 24.80 23.97 -3.49
N ASN A 454 25.08 25.06 -2.79
CA ASN A 454 25.84 25.09 -1.54
C ASN A 454 24.97 25.30 -0.29
N GLN A 455 23.64 25.29 -0.44
CA GLN A 455 22.66 25.55 0.61
C GLN A 455 21.86 24.29 0.96
N MET A 456 21.39 24.20 2.20
CA MET A 456 20.45 23.18 2.65
C MET A 456 19.21 23.87 3.23
N PHE A 457 18.04 23.47 2.79
CA PHE A 457 16.76 23.95 3.31
C PHE A 457 16.14 22.87 4.17
N VAL A 458 15.81 23.18 5.42
CA VAL A 458 15.12 22.25 6.33
C VAL A 458 13.68 22.68 6.47
N HIS A 459 12.76 21.84 6.02
CA HIS A 459 11.33 22.08 6.12
C HIS A 459 10.72 21.20 7.21
N GLY A 460 10.08 21.86 8.17
CA GLY A 460 9.34 21.19 9.25
C GLY A 460 8.04 20.56 8.79
N ARG A 461 7.46 19.73 9.67
CA ARG A 461 6.19 19.03 9.42
C ARG A 461 4.98 19.95 9.42
N ASP A 462 5.08 21.09 10.09
CA ASP A 462 4.01 22.06 10.20
C ASP A 462 3.84 22.84 8.89
N TYR A 463 2.59 22.97 8.43
CA TYR A 463 2.25 23.77 7.25
C TYR A 463 0.85 24.37 7.33
N ASP A 464 0.64 25.47 6.60
CA ASP A 464 -0.66 26.12 6.45
C ASP A 464 -1.41 25.53 5.25
N LEU A 465 -2.69 25.22 5.45
CA LEU A 465 -3.60 24.67 4.43
C LEU A 465 -3.82 25.62 3.25
N SER A 466 -3.57 26.92 3.41
CA SER A 466 -3.62 27.89 2.31
C SER A 466 -2.64 27.56 1.16
N SER A 467 -1.58 26.79 1.45
CA SER A 467 -0.58 26.29 0.50
C SER A 467 -0.87 24.89 -0.07
N SER A 468 -1.94 24.23 0.38
CA SER A 468 -2.32 22.89 -0.09
C SER A 468 -2.81 22.95 -1.53
N LEU A 469 -2.24 22.11 -2.40
CA LEU A 469 -2.66 21.97 -3.80
C LEU A 469 -4.02 21.28 -3.96
N VAL A 470 -4.59 20.74 -2.89
CA VAL A 470 -5.84 19.99 -2.95
C VAL A 470 -6.91 20.75 -2.19
N SER A 471 -7.65 21.58 -2.93
CA SER A 471 -8.86 22.26 -2.46
C SER A 471 -9.97 21.29 -2.01
N SER A 472 -9.83 19.98 -2.28
CA SER A 472 -10.77 18.93 -1.91
C SER A 472 -10.42 18.15 -0.63
N LEU A 473 -9.26 18.39 0.02
CA LEU A 473 -8.96 17.78 1.32
C LEU A 473 -9.65 18.59 2.40
N GLN A 474 -10.91 18.26 2.69
CA GLN A 474 -11.75 18.88 3.71
C GLN A 474 -11.27 18.54 5.13
N LEU A 475 -10.03 18.94 5.45
CA LEU A 475 -9.55 18.92 6.83
C LEU A 475 -10.31 19.99 7.63
N PRO A 476 -10.82 19.66 8.83
CA PRO A 476 -11.58 20.61 9.65
C PRO A 476 -10.73 21.86 9.96
N HIS A 477 -11.32 23.05 10.05
CA HIS A 477 -10.52 24.23 10.37
C HIS A 477 -10.03 24.17 11.83
N LYS A 478 -8.72 24.00 12.04
CA LYS A 478 -8.10 24.20 13.36
C LYS A 478 -8.08 25.70 13.69
N LYS A 479 -8.27 26.05 14.97
CA LYS A 479 -8.26 27.45 15.45
C LYS A 479 -6.98 28.22 15.09
N ASN A 480 -5.87 27.52 14.83
CA ASN A 480 -4.56 28.09 14.52
C ASN A 480 -4.16 27.97 13.04
N GLY A 481 -4.96 27.32 12.17
CA GLY A 481 -4.66 27.13 10.74
C GLY A 481 -3.52 26.16 10.38
N VAL A 482 -2.61 25.89 11.32
CA VAL A 482 -1.43 25.01 11.11
C VAL A 482 -1.78 23.53 11.32
N TRP A 483 -1.29 22.69 10.41
CA TRP A 483 -1.41 21.23 10.44
C TRP A 483 -0.04 20.57 10.47
N ASP A 484 0.08 19.50 11.28
CA ASP A 484 1.21 18.59 11.23
C ASP A 484 0.99 17.58 10.09
N LEU A 485 2.02 17.37 9.26
CA LEU A 485 1.98 16.46 8.11
C LEU A 485 1.54 15.04 8.48
N PHE A 486 2.03 14.47 9.59
CA PHE A 486 1.70 13.10 9.96
C PHE A 486 0.27 12.98 10.48
N GLU A 487 -0.22 13.98 11.21
CA GLU A 487 -1.62 14.03 11.63
C GLU A 487 -2.57 14.14 10.41
N ALA A 488 -2.20 14.96 9.41
CA ALA A 488 -2.94 15.05 8.16
C ALA A 488 -2.96 13.71 7.41
N VAL A 489 -1.81 13.04 7.27
CA VAL A 489 -1.69 11.72 6.61
C VAL A 489 -2.47 10.65 7.36
N GLN A 490 -2.42 10.63 8.69
CA GLN A 490 -3.20 9.70 9.52
C GLN A 490 -4.69 9.92 9.29
N ARG A 491 -5.14 11.15 9.09
CA ARG A 491 -6.53 11.42 8.74
C ARG A 491 -6.89 10.91 7.34
N PHE A 492 -5.97 11.00 6.38
CA PHE A 492 -6.18 10.58 4.99
C PHE A 492 -6.13 9.08 4.77
N ASN A 493 -5.35 8.33 5.53
CA ASN A 493 -5.11 6.89 5.31
C ASN A 493 -5.17 6.03 6.58
N GLY A 494 -5.49 6.61 7.74
CA GLY A 494 -5.63 5.87 9.00
C GLY A 494 -6.99 5.21 9.18
N PRO A 495 -7.17 4.51 10.32
CA PRO A 495 -8.40 3.81 10.66
C PRO A 495 -9.59 4.75 10.73
N LEU A 496 -10.76 4.25 10.33
CA LEU A 496 -12.01 4.98 10.39
C LEU A 496 -12.75 4.69 11.71
N PRO A 497 -13.49 5.67 12.24
CA PRO A 497 -14.41 5.40 13.34
C PRO A 497 -15.48 4.39 12.90
N VAL A 498 -15.99 3.59 13.84
CA VAL A 498 -16.93 2.50 13.55
C VAL A 498 -18.27 3.00 12.98
N PHE A 499 -18.62 4.26 13.25
CA PHE A 499 -19.79 4.94 12.71
C PHE A 499 -19.54 5.61 11.34
N HIS A 500 -18.34 5.52 10.78
CA HIS A 500 -18.04 6.10 9.48
C HIS A 500 -18.89 5.41 8.39
N PRO A 501 -19.45 6.16 7.41
CA PRO A 501 -20.30 5.58 6.36
C PRO A 501 -19.61 4.46 5.57
N GLN A 502 -18.32 4.62 5.28
CA GLN A 502 -17.51 3.59 4.63
C GLN A 502 -17.43 2.30 5.47
N PHE A 503 -17.13 2.40 6.77
CA PHE A 503 -17.01 1.24 7.65
C PHE A 503 -18.35 0.48 7.76
N LEU A 504 -19.45 1.21 7.98
CA LEU A 504 -20.79 0.64 8.01
C LEU A 504 -21.14 -0.06 6.70
N SER A 505 -20.85 0.57 5.56
CA SER A 505 -21.08 -0.02 4.23
C SER A 505 -20.31 -1.33 4.04
N GLN A 506 -19.06 -1.40 4.49
CA GLN A 506 -18.25 -2.62 4.43
C GLN A 506 -18.74 -3.71 5.38
N CYS A 507 -19.21 -3.35 6.58
CA CYS A 507 -19.86 -4.29 7.49
C CYS A 507 -21.12 -4.92 6.86
N ILE A 508 -21.94 -4.12 6.17
CA ILE A 508 -23.12 -4.59 5.43
C ILE A 508 -22.70 -5.56 4.32
N LEU A 509 -21.69 -5.19 3.52
CA LEU A 509 -21.15 -6.06 2.46
C LEU A 509 -20.65 -7.39 3.05
N ALA A 510 -19.94 -7.35 4.17
CA ALA A 510 -19.46 -8.53 4.89
C ALA A 510 -20.57 -9.38 5.55
N GLY A 511 -21.84 -8.94 5.54
CA GLY A 511 -22.96 -9.65 6.16
C GLY A 511 -23.07 -9.44 7.68
N LYS A 512 -22.38 -8.45 8.24
CA LYS A 512 -22.35 -8.17 9.69
C LYS A 512 -23.47 -7.25 10.14
N SER A 513 -24.71 -7.58 9.79
CA SER A 513 -25.88 -6.75 10.13
C SER A 513 -26.14 -6.63 11.64
N THR A 514 -25.67 -7.59 12.46
CA THR A 514 -25.70 -7.49 13.93
C THR A 514 -24.79 -6.36 14.43
N VAL A 515 -23.55 -6.33 13.97
CA VAL A 515 -22.55 -5.31 14.32
C VAL A 515 -23.04 -3.92 13.90
N VAL A 516 -23.59 -3.79 12.69
CA VAL A 516 -24.13 -2.51 12.21
C VAL A 516 -25.24 -1.99 13.13
N ARG A 517 -26.17 -2.86 13.55
CA ARG A 517 -27.23 -2.47 14.49
C ARG A 517 -26.66 -2.04 15.83
N ASN A 518 -25.68 -2.77 16.38
CA ASN A 518 -25.04 -2.42 17.64
C ASN A 518 -24.36 -1.05 17.54
N VAL A 519 -23.60 -0.79 16.47
CA VAL A 519 -22.97 0.51 16.23
C VAL A 519 -24.00 1.63 16.13
N LEU A 520 -25.10 1.44 15.39
CA LEU A 520 -26.13 2.46 15.24
C LEU A 520 -26.90 2.73 16.55
N MET A 521 -27.12 1.72 17.38
CA MET A 521 -27.71 1.88 18.71
C MET A 521 -26.77 2.63 19.66
N SER A 522 -25.48 2.27 19.69
CA SER A 522 -24.46 3.00 20.46
C SER A 522 -24.30 4.45 19.97
N LEU A 523 -24.40 4.68 18.65
CA LEU A 523 -24.39 6.01 18.08
C LEU A 523 -25.62 6.80 18.52
N HIS A 524 -26.80 6.18 18.50
CA HIS A 524 -28.04 6.81 18.98
C HIS A 524 -27.91 7.25 20.45
N GLN A 525 -27.43 6.37 21.32
CA GLN A 525 -27.19 6.68 22.74
C GLN A 525 -26.16 7.81 22.91
N THR A 526 -25.07 7.79 22.16
CA THR A 526 -24.05 8.84 22.21
C THR A 526 -24.61 10.18 21.75
N LEU A 527 -25.37 10.21 20.65
CA LEU A 527 -26.00 11.42 20.11
C LEU A 527 -27.08 12.01 21.02
N LYS A 528 -27.70 11.22 21.93
CA LYS A 528 -28.66 11.75 22.92
C LYS A 528 -28.00 12.75 23.87
N PHE A 529 -26.73 12.53 24.24
CA PHE A 529 -26.01 13.32 25.24
C PHE A 529 -24.90 14.21 24.66
N LEU A 530 -24.63 14.12 23.35
CA LEU A 530 -23.54 14.85 22.71
C LEU A 530 -23.77 16.37 22.69
N ILE A 531 -22.79 17.11 23.20
CA ILE A 531 -22.77 18.58 23.14
C ILE A 531 -22.05 19.02 21.86
N ALA A 532 -22.52 20.11 21.24
CA ALA A 532 -21.94 20.63 20.01
C ALA A 532 -20.45 20.97 20.20
N GLY A 533 -19.59 20.30 19.41
CA GLY A 533 -18.15 20.53 19.40
C GLY A 533 -17.34 19.59 20.32
N GLU A 534 -17.96 18.62 20.97
CA GLU A 534 -17.28 17.51 21.66
C GLU A 534 -16.81 16.45 20.65
N THR A 535 -15.70 15.75 20.95
CA THR A 535 -15.21 14.62 20.16
C THR A 535 -15.91 13.34 20.61
N VAL A 536 -16.39 12.55 19.67
CA VAL A 536 -16.98 11.25 19.96
C VAL A 536 -15.89 10.20 20.08
N ASP A 537 -16.06 9.15 20.88
CA ASP A 537 -15.15 8.00 20.85
C ASP A 537 -15.28 7.25 19.53
N ASP A 538 -14.17 6.93 18.86
CA ASP A 538 -14.17 6.31 17.53
C ASP A 538 -14.77 4.90 17.53
N TYR A 539 -14.85 4.25 18.70
CA TYR A 539 -15.49 2.94 18.90
C TYR A 539 -16.86 3.03 19.59
N LEU A 540 -17.34 4.23 19.96
CA LEU A 540 -18.60 4.45 20.69
C LEU A 540 -18.69 3.67 22.01
N GLY A 541 -17.55 3.43 22.67
CA GLY A 541 -17.44 2.62 23.90
C GLY A 541 -17.62 1.11 23.68
N LEU A 542 -17.68 0.64 22.43
CA LEU A 542 -17.75 -0.79 22.12
C LEU A 542 -16.37 -1.44 22.23
N ASP A 543 -16.33 -2.66 22.78
CA ASP A 543 -15.12 -3.48 22.78
C ASP A 543 -14.76 -3.86 21.32
N PRO A 544 -13.52 -3.60 20.84
CA PRO A 544 -13.05 -4.04 19.53
C PRO A 544 -13.30 -5.53 19.24
N ALA A 545 -13.38 -6.38 20.29
CA ALA A 545 -13.70 -7.80 20.15
C ALA A 545 -15.06 -8.09 19.51
N VAL A 546 -16.03 -7.19 19.62
CA VAL A 546 -17.35 -7.33 19.01
C VAL A 546 -17.27 -7.41 17.48
N PHE A 547 -16.22 -6.85 16.88
CA PHE A 547 -16.09 -6.76 15.43
C PHE A 547 -15.47 -8.00 14.79
N TYR A 548 -14.75 -8.85 15.55
CA TYR A 548 -14.04 -10.02 15.01
C TYR A 548 -14.31 -11.33 15.77
N THR A 549 -15.08 -11.32 16.85
CA THR A 549 -15.52 -12.56 17.49
C THR A 549 -16.81 -13.05 16.82
N VAL A 550 -16.84 -14.34 16.47
CA VAL A 550 -18.07 -14.98 16.00
C VAL A 550 -18.96 -15.18 17.21
N GLU A 551 -20.17 -14.62 17.21
CA GLU A 551 -21.22 -14.96 18.18
C GLU A 551 -21.55 -16.45 18.04
N VAL A 552 -20.77 -17.31 18.70
CA VAL A 552 -21.25 -18.63 19.05
C VAL A 552 -22.39 -18.35 20.01
N SER A 553 -23.60 -18.77 19.67
CA SER A 553 -24.75 -18.72 20.57
C SER A 553 -24.35 -19.42 21.88
N GLN A 554 -23.88 -18.64 22.86
CA GLN A 554 -23.51 -19.11 24.19
C GLN A 554 -24.80 -19.38 24.96
N ALA A 555 -25.45 -20.48 24.62
CA ALA A 555 -26.36 -21.17 25.51
C ALA A 555 -25.58 -22.16 26.39
N SER A 556 -24.47 -21.73 27.00
CA SER A 556 -23.75 -22.43 28.09
C SER A 556 -22.43 -21.71 28.39
N GLU A 557 -22.45 -20.82 29.39
CA GLU A 557 -21.36 -20.54 30.35
C GLU A 557 -21.63 -19.20 31.04
N ALA A 558 -22.77 -19.12 31.73
CA ALA A 558 -22.80 -18.30 32.93
C ALA A 558 -22.06 -19.10 34.00
N HIS A 559 -20.84 -18.71 34.37
CA HIS A 559 -20.33 -18.69 35.76
C HIS A 559 -18.85 -18.30 35.85
N LEU A 560 -18.59 -17.40 36.81
CA LEU A 560 -17.32 -16.99 37.45
C LEU A 560 -16.43 -15.93 36.77
N GLY A 561 -16.50 -14.69 37.30
CA GLY A 561 -15.32 -13.80 37.36
C GLY A 561 -15.52 -12.28 37.18
N SER A 562 -16.28 -11.61 38.07
CA SER A 562 -16.01 -10.31 38.73
C SER A 562 -14.81 -9.46 38.22
N HIS A 563 -14.81 -8.13 38.00
CA HIS A 563 -15.66 -7.00 38.44
C HIS A 563 -15.18 -5.68 37.76
N PHE A 564 -16.09 -4.70 37.66
CA PHE A 564 -15.89 -3.22 37.66
C PHE A 564 -15.57 -2.43 36.37
N SER A 565 -16.58 -1.79 35.76
CA SER A 565 -16.85 -0.34 35.97
C SER A 565 -18.17 0.14 35.32
N LEU A 566 -18.89 0.92 36.14
CA LEU A 566 -20.09 1.77 35.96
C LEU A 566 -21.42 1.20 35.39
N GLN A 567 -22.35 0.99 36.34
CA GLN A 567 -23.80 0.95 36.15
C GLN A 567 -24.32 2.29 35.61
N THR A 568 -24.95 2.25 34.44
CA THR A 568 -26.13 3.06 34.12
C THR A 568 -27.32 2.12 33.98
N SER A 569 -28.48 2.59 34.43
CA SER A 569 -29.74 1.87 34.65
C SER A 569 -30.17 0.95 33.50
N LYS A 570 -30.30 -0.34 33.83
CA LYS A 570 -30.94 -1.40 33.02
C LYS A 570 -32.46 -1.22 32.94
N ASP A 571 -32.93 -0.25 32.15
CA ASP A 571 -34.33 -0.18 31.70
C ASP A 571 -34.49 -0.01 30.17
N GLU A 572 -33.40 0.13 29.38
CA GLU A 572 -33.45 0.18 27.88
C GLU A 572 -33.08 -1.17 27.20
N ALA A 573 -33.19 -2.30 27.93
CA ALA A 573 -32.73 -3.60 27.44
C ALA A 573 -33.77 -4.36 26.59
N ASP A 574 -34.33 -3.72 25.56
CA ASP A 574 -34.85 -4.41 24.35
C ASP A 574 -35.17 -3.45 23.17
N GLU A 575 -34.52 -2.28 23.07
CA GLU A 575 -34.67 -1.43 21.88
C GLU A 575 -33.92 -2.07 20.70
N THR A 576 -34.65 -2.83 19.89
CA THR A 576 -34.17 -3.31 18.60
C THR A 576 -34.14 -2.15 17.61
N PHE A 577 -33.01 -1.96 16.93
CA PHE A 577 -32.87 -0.90 15.92
C PHE A 577 -34.00 -0.99 14.87
N GLY A 578 -34.75 0.10 14.70
CA GLY A 578 -35.88 0.20 13.78
C GLY A 578 -35.93 1.51 13.00
N GLU A 579 -36.99 1.70 12.20
CA GLU A 579 -37.21 2.89 11.36
C GLU A 579 -37.32 4.19 12.19
N GLU A 580 -37.93 4.11 13.38
CA GLU A 580 -38.05 5.23 14.32
C GLU A 580 -36.69 5.66 14.88
N THR A 581 -35.85 4.69 15.29
CA THR A 581 -34.48 4.97 15.76
C THR A 581 -33.63 5.57 14.64
N ALA A 582 -33.73 5.04 13.41
CA ALA A 582 -33.05 5.58 12.25
C ALA A 582 -33.43 7.04 11.98
N HIS A 583 -34.73 7.36 12.07
CA HIS A 583 -35.23 8.72 11.93
C HIS A 583 -34.69 9.65 13.03
N ALA A 584 -34.69 9.19 14.29
CA ALA A 584 -34.17 9.96 15.42
C ALA A 584 -32.67 10.25 15.30
N ILE A 585 -31.86 9.29 14.82
CA ILE A 585 -30.44 9.50 14.51
C ILE A 585 -30.30 10.57 13.42
N ASN A 586 -31.05 10.47 12.33
CA ASN A 586 -30.97 11.44 11.23
C ASN A 586 -31.39 12.87 11.65
N GLU A 587 -32.41 13.00 12.50
CA GLU A 587 -32.82 14.30 13.04
C GLU A 587 -31.70 14.93 13.90
N ARG A 588 -30.91 14.12 14.61
CA ARG A 588 -29.76 14.60 15.40
C ARG A 588 -28.56 14.94 14.52
N LEU A 589 -28.26 14.09 13.53
CA LEU A 589 -27.17 14.32 12.57
C LEU A 589 -27.39 15.58 11.72
N THR A 590 -28.64 16.05 11.53
CA THR A 590 -28.88 17.33 10.85
C THR A 590 -28.65 18.55 11.75
N LYS A 591 -28.72 18.38 13.07
CA LYS A 591 -28.58 19.46 14.07
C LYS A 591 -27.17 19.58 14.64
N VAL A 592 -26.44 18.47 14.76
CA VAL A 592 -25.12 18.40 15.40
C VAL A 592 -24.08 17.88 14.42
N GLY A 593 -23.02 18.66 14.17
CA GLY A 593 -21.89 18.25 13.35
C GLY A 593 -20.92 17.36 14.11
N LEU A 594 -20.56 16.20 13.55
CA LEU A 594 -19.55 15.31 14.11
C LEU A 594 -18.16 15.77 13.67
N ARG A 595 -17.25 16.07 14.61
CA ARG A 595 -15.89 16.56 14.27
C ARG A 595 -15.08 15.57 13.44
N GLN A 596 -15.30 14.27 13.65
CA GLN A 596 -14.58 13.22 12.94
C GLN A 596 -15.18 12.87 11.58
N LEU A 597 -16.18 13.60 11.09
CA LEU A 597 -16.72 13.43 9.74
C LEU A 597 -16.71 14.78 9.02
N SER A 598 -16.41 14.77 7.73
CA SER A 598 -16.71 15.89 6.85
C SER A 598 -18.22 16.07 6.70
N GLY A 599 -18.65 17.27 6.29
CA GLY A 599 -20.07 17.51 6.02
C GLY A 599 -20.63 16.55 4.96
N HIS A 600 -19.82 16.13 3.99
CA HIS A 600 -20.21 15.15 3.00
C HIS A 600 -20.34 13.73 3.59
N GLU A 601 -19.35 13.27 4.37
CA GLU A 601 -19.41 11.97 5.06
C GLU A 601 -20.58 11.89 6.04
N GLN A 602 -20.92 13.00 6.70
CA GLN A 602 -22.06 13.07 7.61
C GLN A 602 -23.40 12.92 6.86
N ILE A 603 -23.52 13.52 5.67
CA ILE A 603 -24.67 13.30 4.79
C ILE A 603 -24.73 11.83 4.35
N GLN A 604 -23.59 11.23 3.98
CA GLN A 604 -23.53 9.82 3.60
C GLN A 604 -23.88 8.88 4.76
N LEU A 605 -23.50 9.23 5.99
CA LEU A 605 -23.90 8.50 7.20
C LEU A 605 -25.42 8.53 7.36
N ALA A 606 -26.04 9.70 7.22
CA ALA A 606 -27.50 9.83 7.31
C ALA A 606 -28.22 9.01 6.22
N ASP A 607 -27.69 9.02 4.98
CA ASP A 607 -28.21 8.20 3.89
C ASP A 607 -28.12 6.70 4.23
N ILE A 608 -27.01 6.23 4.82
CA ILE A 608 -26.84 4.83 5.22
C ILE A 608 -27.79 4.46 6.35
N VAL A 609 -27.95 5.30 7.36
CA VAL A 609 -28.88 5.10 8.47
C VAL A 609 -30.31 4.95 7.96
N GLU A 610 -30.73 5.80 7.01
CA GLU A 610 -32.04 5.68 6.35
C GLU A 610 -32.17 4.34 5.61
N CYS A 611 -31.15 3.95 4.84
CA CYS A 611 -31.17 2.70 4.08
C CYS A 611 -31.22 1.46 4.99
N VAL A 612 -30.48 1.45 6.11
CA VAL A 612 -30.51 0.34 7.08
C VAL A 612 -31.88 0.26 7.74
N GLY A 613 -32.48 1.39 8.11
CA GLY A 613 -33.86 1.42 8.64
C GLY A 613 -34.89 0.84 7.68
N LEU A 614 -34.75 1.15 6.38
CA LEU A 614 -35.62 0.60 5.32
C LEU A 614 -35.45 -0.92 5.15
N VAL A 615 -34.21 -1.43 5.17
CA VAL A 615 -33.91 -2.85 5.03
C VAL A 615 -34.42 -3.64 6.25
N GLU A 616 -34.27 -3.11 7.47
CA GLU A 616 -34.76 -3.77 8.69
C GLU A 616 -36.29 -3.97 8.67
N LYS A 617 -37.04 -3.05 8.06
CA LYS A 617 -38.50 -3.20 7.87
C LYS A 617 -38.88 -4.45 7.09
N GLN A 618 -38.06 -4.85 6.11
CA GLN A 618 -38.30 -6.00 5.23
C GLN A 618 -37.44 -7.23 5.57
N ARG A 619 -36.66 -7.17 6.66
CA ARG A 619 -35.66 -8.18 7.01
C ARG A 619 -36.16 -9.62 7.07
N ARG A 620 -37.41 -9.84 7.53
CA ARG A 620 -37.96 -11.20 7.64
C ARG A 620 -38.23 -11.87 6.29
N SER A 621 -38.37 -11.08 5.23
CA SER A 621 -38.69 -11.55 3.87
C SER A 621 -37.52 -11.40 2.90
N LEU A 622 -36.43 -10.78 3.33
CA LEU A 622 -35.29 -10.44 2.50
C LEU A 622 -34.08 -11.28 2.90
N ASP A 623 -33.43 -11.90 1.91
CA ASP A 623 -32.17 -12.57 2.11
C ASP A 623 -31.00 -11.57 2.17
N GLU A 624 -29.82 -12.00 2.61
CA GLU A 624 -28.69 -11.09 2.78
C GLU A 624 -28.25 -10.44 1.45
N ASN A 625 -28.30 -11.18 0.34
CA ASN A 625 -27.93 -10.64 -0.97
C ASN A 625 -28.96 -9.61 -1.47
N GLY A 626 -30.24 -9.83 -1.21
CA GLY A 626 -31.28 -8.84 -1.46
C GLY A 626 -31.12 -7.61 -0.57
N ALA A 627 -30.74 -7.77 0.70
CA ALA A 627 -30.45 -6.67 1.62
C ALA A 627 -29.28 -5.80 1.13
N ARG A 628 -28.18 -6.44 0.68
CA ARG A 628 -27.04 -5.74 0.06
C ARG A 628 -27.50 -4.92 -1.15
N PHE A 629 -28.22 -5.53 -2.10
CA PHE A 629 -28.70 -4.82 -3.29
C PHE A 629 -29.63 -3.65 -2.95
N MET A 630 -30.62 -3.88 -2.08
CA MET A 630 -31.60 -2.87 -1.70
C MET A 630 -30.94 -1.63 -1.08
N LEU A 631 -29.98 -1.84 -0.18
CA LEU A 631 -29.24 -0.77 0.48
C LEU A 631 -28.42 0.05 -0.51
N PHE A 632 -27.61 -0.61 -1.34
CA PHE A 632 -26.74 0.09 -2.29
C PHE A 632 -27.51 0.72 -3.46
N PHE A 633 -28.63 0.13 -3.90
CA PHE A 633 -29.51 0.74 -4.90
C PHE A 633 -30.20 1.99 -4.35
N ARG A 634 -30.68 1.94 -3.10
CA ARG A 634 -31.26 3.12 -2.44
C ARG A 634 -30.23 4.23 -2.26
N GLN A 635 -29.03 3.86 -1.77
CA GLN A 635 -27.91 4.79 -1.61
C GLN A 635 -27.52 5.43 -2.95
N HIS A 636 -27.49 4.65 -4.03
CA HIS A 636 -27.26 5.15 -5.39
C HIS A 636 -28.31 6.18 -5.80
N GLY A 637 -29.60 5.88 -5.57
CA GLY A 637 -30.69 6.83 -5.83
C GLY A 637 -30.58 8.15 -5.06
N LEU A 638 -30.18 8.10 -3.79
CA LEU A 638 -29.96 9.30 -2.95
C LEU A 638 -28.78 10.15 -3.46
N ARG A 639 -27.75 9.52 -4.02
CA ARG A 639 -26.56 10.19 -4.57
C ARG A 639 -26.75 10.76 -5.95
N LYS A 640 -27.54 10.10 -6.80
CA LYS A 640 -27.85 10.57 -8.16
C LYS A 640 -28.48 11.97 -8.17
N GLY A 641 -29.26 12.30 -7.13
CA GLY A 641 -29.81 13.65 -6.94
C GLY A 641 -28.76 14.72 -6.63
N ARG A 642 -27.53 14.33 -6.28
CA ARG A 642 -26.44 15.21 -5.80
C ARG A 642 -25.19 15.18 -6.67
N THR A 643 -24.92 14.08 -7.39
CA THR A 643 -23.71 13.84 -8.20
C THR A 643 -24.07 13.22 -9.56
N SER A 644 -23.49 13.74 -10.65
CA SER A 644 -23.94 13.48 -12.03
C SER A 644 -23.36 12.24 -12.72
N GLU A 645 -22.46 11.47 -12.08
CA GLU A 645 -21.58 10.54 -12.81
C GLU A 645 -21.52 9.08 -12.29
N ILE A 646 -22.33 8.71 -11.31
CA ILE A 646 -22.27 7.34 -10.75
C ILE A 646 -23.23 6.44 -11.54
N GLN A 647 -22.71 5.37 -12.15
CA GLN A 647 -23.51 4.23 -12.63
C GLN A 647 -23.37 3.09 -11.63
N MET A 648 -24.43 2.29 -11.44
CA MET A 648 -24.37 1.08 -10.63
C MET A 648 -23.30 0.12 -11.15
N SER A 649 -22.58 -0.53 -10.23
CA SER A 649 -21.53 -1.46 -10.61
C SER A 649 -22.09 -2.87 -10.81
N TRP A 650 -21.31 -3.72 -11.49
CA TRP A 650 -21.65 -5.13 -11.66
C TRP A 650 -21.72 -5.90 -10.34
N ARG A 651 -21.17 -5.37 -9.24
CA ARG A 651 -21.31 -5.95 -7.89
C ARG A 651 -22.77 -5.96 -7.45
N GLU A 652 -23.46 -4.83 -7.53
CA GLU A 652 -24.87 -4.73 -7.11
C GLU A 652 -25.74 -5.67 -7.93
N ILE A 653 -25.50 -5.74 -9.26
CA ILE A 653 -26.20 -6.66 -10.16
C ILE A 653 -25.97 -8.13 -9.74
N ASN A 654 -24.74 -8.52 -9.39
CA ASN A 654 -24.45 -9.88 -8.94
C ASN A 654 -25.13 -10.22 -7.61
N TRP A 655 -25.25 -9.26 -6.68
CA TRP A 655 -26.01 -9.48 -5.43
C TRP A 655 -27.48 -9.77 -5.72
N ALA A 656 -28.13 -8.96 -6.55
CA ALA A 656 -29.51 -9.21 -6.95
C ALA A 656 -29.66 -10.55 -7.71
N TYR A 657 -28.67 -10.91 -8.54
CA TYR A 657 -28.70 -12.15 -9.31
C TYR A 657 -28.62 -13.39 -8.43
N HIS A 658 -27.83 -13.34 -7.36
CA HIS A 658 -27.70 -14.44 -6.41
C HIS A 658 -28.71 -14.41 -5.26
N SER A 659 -29.61 -13.42 -5.23
CA SER A 659 -30.67 -13.31 -4.23
C SER A 659 -31.81 -14.30 -4.48
N THR A 660 -32.39 -14.84 -3.41
CA THR A 660 -33.60 -15.68 -3.48
C THR A 660 -34.89 -14.85 -3.52
N SER A 661 -34.84 -13.57 -3.18
CA SER A 661 -36.01 -12.69 -3.00
C SER A 661 -36.16 -11.67 -4.16
N GLN A 662 -35.96 -12.13 -5.40
CA GLN A 662 -35.92 -11.26 -6.60
C GLN A 662 -37.25 -10.53 -6.90
N ASP A 663 -38.37 -11.10 -6.48
CA ASP A 663 -39.71 -10.51 -6.56
C ASP A 663 -39.82 -9.24 -5.72
N ILE A 664 -39.38 -9.31 -4.45
CA ILE A 664 -39.34 -8.16 -3.53
C ILE A 664 -38.40 -7.07 -4.06
N LEU A 665 -37.26 -7.46 -4.65
CA LEU A 665 -36.34 -6.51 -5.27
C LEU A 665 -36.95 -5.82 -6.49
N THR A 666 -37.72 -6.54 -7.29
CA THR A 666 -38.40 -5.98 -8.47
C THR A 666 -39.43 -4.93 -8.04
N ASP A 667 -40.27 -5.26 -7.05
CA ASP A 667 -41.24 -4.33 -6.49
C ASP A 667 -40.58 -3.11 -5.86
N PHE A 668 -39.44 -3.30 -5.21
CA PHE A 668 -38.65 -2.21 -4.65
C PHE A 668 -38.13 -1.25 -5.72
N VAL A 669 -37.52 -1.77 -6.80
CA VAL A 669 -37.04 -0.95 -7.92
C VAL A 669 -38.19 -0.16 -8.56
N ILE A 670 -39.33 -0.81 -8.79
CA ILE A 670 -40.52 -0.14 -9.38
C ILE A 670 -41.00 1.01 -8.49
N LYS A 671 -41.06 0.82 -7.17
CA LYS A 671 -41.45 1.87 -6.22
C LYS A 671 -40.47 3.04 -6.22
N GLN A 672 -39.17 2.75 -6.30
CA GLN A 672 -38.12 3.76 -6.35
C GLN A 672 -38.21 4.62 -7.63
N CYS A 673 -38.63 4.03 -8.75
CA CYS A 673 -38.90 4.71 -10.01
C CYS A 673 -40.31 5.34 -10.09
N HIS A 674 -40.96 5.57 -8.95
CA HIS A 674 -42.31 6.15 -8.87
C HIS A 674 -43.39 5.39 -9.68
N GLY A 675 -43.23 4.07 -9.83
CA GLY A 675 -44.18 3.20 -10.52
C GLY A 675 -44.01 3.09 -12.04
N THR A 676 -43.22 3.97 -12.68
CA THR A 676 -42.99 3.94 -14.13
C THR A 676 -41.51 3.73 -14.45
N VAL A 677 -41.14 2.48 -14.76
CA VAL A 677 -39.76 2.12 -15.13
C VAL A 677 -39.55 2.34 -16.63
N ARG A 678 -38.64 3.24 -17.01
CA ARG A 678 -38.17 3.42 -18.40
C ARG A 678 -36.94 2.55 -18.67
N TRP A 679 -36.49 2.48 -19.92
CA TRP A 679 -35.28 1.70 -20.25
C TRP A 679 -34.05 2.21 -19.50
N GLU A 680 -33.91 3.54 -19.39
CA GLU A 680 -32.81 4.16 -18.64
C GLU A 680 -32.80 3.71 -17.17
N ASP A 681 -33.96 3.65 -16.52
CA ASP A 681 -34.09 3.19 -15.13
C ASP A 681 -33.86 1.68 -14.99
N ALA A 682 -34.32 0.89 -15.95
CA ALA A 682 -34.12 -0.55 -15.98
C ALA A 682 -32.65 -0.93 -16.21
N ARG A 683 -31.95 -0.17 -17.07
CA ARG A 683 -30.51 -0.29 -17.33
C ARG A 683 -29.69 0.12 -16.10
N GLU A 684 -30.12 1.18 -15.41
CA GLU A 684 -29.46 1.63 -14.20
C GLU A 684 -29.59 0.62 -13.05
N SER A 685 -30.78 0.04 -12.86
CA SER A 685 -31.01 -1.01 -11.86
C SER A 685 -30.45 -2.38 -12.24
N GLY A 686 -30.04 -2.57 -13.51
CA GLY A 686 -29.61 -3.85 -14.05
C GLY A 686 -30.69 -4.93 -14.03
N MET A 687 -31.97 -4.56 -13.97
CA MET A 687 -33.11 -5.48 -13.76
C MET A 687 -33.08 -6.69 -14.70
N PHE A 688 -32.79 -6.47 -15.97
CA PHE A 688 -32.74 -7.52 -16.99
C PHE A 688 -31.48 -8.38 -16.93
N MET A 689 -30.49 -8.03 -16.12
CA MET A 689 -29.26 -8.80 -15.93
C MET A 689 -29.38 -9.78 -14.75
N TRP A 690 -30.21 -9.46 -13.75
CA TRP A 690 -30.36 -10.29 -12.55
C TRP A 690 -31.66 -11.08 -12.45
N LEU A 691 -32.72 -10.72 -13.18
CA LEU A 691 -33.95 -11.52 -13.20
C LEU A 691 -33.71 -12.92 -13.75
N SER A 692 -33.99 -13.95 -12.96
CA SER A 692 -33.81 -15.36 -13.34
C SER A 692 -35.04 -15.95 -14.01
N ASP A 693 -36.25 -15.52 -13.63
CA ASP A 693 -37.50 -15.99 -14.24
C ASP A 693 -37.76 -15.29 -15.58
N LEU A 694 -37.78 -16.07 -16.66
CA LEU A 694 -38.05 -15.59 -18.02
C LEU A 694 -39.46 -14.99 -18.17
N ASN A 695 -40.45 -15.47 -17.42
CA ASN A 695 -41.82 -14.94 -17.49
C ASN A 695 -41.91 -13.56 -16.83
N ALA A 696 -41.36 -13.42 -15.62
CA ALA A 696 -41.20 -12.11 -14.97
C ALA A 696 -40.39 -11.14 -15.84
N LEU A 697 -39.28 -11.61 -16.43
CA LEU A 697 -38.43 -10.81 -17.32
C LEU A 697 -39.22 -10.27 -18.53
N ARG A 698 -39.97 -11.13 -19.24
CA ARG A 698 -40.82 -10.71 -20.37
C ARG A 698 -41.92 -9.73 -19.95
N THR A 699 -42.51 -9.94 -18.78
CA THR A 699 -43.55 -9.06 -18.24
C THR A 699 -43.00 -7.67 -17.95
N GLN A 700 -41.83 -7.57 -17.29
CA GLN A 700 -41.20 -6.29 -17.02
C GLN A 700 -40.70 -5.60 -18.29
N PHE A 701 -40.19 -6.37 -19.26
CA PHE A 701 -39.76 -5.83 -20.55
C PHE A 701 -40.95 -5.25 -21.35
N GLU A 702 -42.14 -5.85 -21.24
CA GLU A 702 -43.37 -5.29 -21.80
C GLU A 702 -43.84 -4.03 -21.08
N ASN A 703 -43.68 -3.96 -19.76
CA ASN A 703 -43.98 -2.75 -18.99
C ASN A 703 -43.06 -1.60 -19.41
N VAL A 704 -41.76 -1.85 -19.62
CA VAL A 704 -40.82 -0.86 -20.17
C VAL A 704 -41.25 -0.41 -21.57
N ALA A 705 -41.65 -1.34 -22.44
CA ALA A 705 -42.17 -1.00 -23.78
C ALA A 705 -43.38 -0.05 -23.72
N ARG A 706 -44.30 -0.30 -22.79
CA ARG A 706 -45.47 0.55 -22.56
C ARG A 706 -45.06 1.92 -22.04
N ASN A 707 -44.13 1.98 -21.10
CA ASN A 707 -43.68 3.22 -20.48
C ASN A 707 -42.90 4.11 -21.46
N GLU A 708 -42.06 3.53 -22.32
CA GLU A 708 -41.36 4.24 -23.40
C GLU A 708 -42.34 4.82 -24.42
N TYR A 709 -43.40 4.09 -24.78
CA TYR A 709 -44.46 4.63 -25.65
C TYR A 709 -45.15 5.86 -25.03
N THR A 710 -45.28 5.90 -23.70
CA THR A 710 -45.88 7.02 -22.97
C THR A 710 -44.88 8.08 -22.49
N LYS A 711 -43.59 7.99 -22.89
CA LYS A 711 -42.54 8.92 -22.43
C LYS A 711 -42.78 10.35 -22.89
N SER A 712 -43.36 10.54 -24.08
CA SER A 712 -43.71 11.84 -24.64
C SER A 712 -45.22 12.01 -24.79
N ASP A 713 -45.71 13.25 -24.68
CA ASP A 713 -47.13 13.57 -24.88
C ASP A 713 -47.63 13.17 -26.27
N MET A 714 -46.73 13.20 -27.27
CA MET A 714 -47.02 12.80 -28.64
C MET A 714 -47.03 11.27 -28.85
N LYS A 715 -46.79 10.45 -27.80
CA LYS A 715 -46.85 8.98 -27.79
C LYS A 715 -46.31 8.31 -29.06
N ASN A 716 -45.00 8.39 -29.25
CA ASN A 716 -44.34 7.94 -30.48
C ASN A 716 -44.16 6.41 -30.52
N PRO A 717 -44.75 5.69 -31.51
CA PRO A 717 -44.58 4.24 -31.63
C PRO A 717 -43.17 3.78 -32.04
N VAL A 718 -42.31 4.70 -32.51
CA VAL A 718 -40.92 4.39 -32.86
C VAL A 718 -40.13 3.96 -31.62
N ASP A 719 -40.31 4.68 -30.52
CA ASP A 719 -39.52 4.53 -29.28
C ASP A 719 -39.78 3.16 -28.61
N CYS A 720 -41.00 2.61 -28.77
CA CYS A 720 -41.36 1.30 -28.23
C CYS A 720 -41.16 0.13 -29.22
N SER A 721 -40.79 0.40 -30.47
CA SER A 721 -40.76 -0.60 -31.55
C SER A 721 -39.76 -1.74 -31.26
N ILE A 722 -38.57 -1.41 -30.76
CA ILE A 722 -37.54 -2.41 -30.45
C ILE A 722 -38.01 -3.39 -29.37
N TYR A 723 -38.67 -2.89 -28.32
CA TYR A 723 -39.10 -3.71 -27.18
C TYR A 723 -40.25 -4.65 -27.54
N TYR A 724 -41.28 -4.15 -28.25
CA TYR A 724 -42.41 -4.99 -28.65
C TYR A 724 -42.02 -6.04 -29.69
N LEU A 725 -41.10 -5.72 -30.61
CA LEU A 725 -40.62 -6.68 -31.61
C LEU A 725 -39.69 -7.72 -31.00
N ALA A 726 -38.89 -7.37 -29.99
CA ALA A 726 -38.14 -8.34 -29.21
C ALA A 726 -39.05 -9.35 -28.48
N LEU A 727 -40.23 -8.92 -28.01
CA LEU A 727 -41.27 -9.79 -27.43
C LEU A 727 -42.10 -10.56 -28.46
N LYS A 728 -41.81 -10.41 -29.77
CA LYS A 728 -42.61 -10.96 -30.88
C LYS A 728 -44.07 -10.48 -30.88
N LYS A 729 -44.36 -9.33 -30.24
CA LYS A 729 -45.70 -8.71 -30.13
C LYS A 729 -45.97 -7.69 -31.24
N LYS A 730 -45.79 -8.13 -32.49
CA LYS A 730 -46.01 -7.29 -33.69
C LYS A 730 -47.43 -6.72 -33.78
N THR A 731 -48.44 -7.49 -33.37
CA THR A 731 -49.86 -7.08 -33.41
C THR A 731 -50.14 -5.87 -32.53
N VAL A 732 -49.51 -5.80 -31.35
CA VAL A 732 -49.59 -4.64 -30.44
C VAL A 732 -48.99 -3.42 -31.12
N LEU A 733 -47.78 -3.55 -31.69
CA LEU A 733 -47.11 -2.47 -32.40
C LEU A 733 -47.94 -1.94 -33.59
N GLN A 734 -48.54 -2.84 -34.38
CA GLN A 734 -49.45 -2.46 -35.47
C GLN A 734 -50.66 -1.66 -34.96
N GLY A 735 -51.19 -2.02 -33.79
CA GLY A 735 -52.27 -1.29 -33.12
C GLY A 735 -51.85 0.13 -32.69
N LEU A 736 -50.63 0.30 -32.16
CA LEU A 736 -50.09 1.61 -31.78
C LEU A 736 -49.88 2.52 -32.99
N TRP A 737 -49.34 1.97 -34.09
CA TRP A 737 -49.19 2.68 -35.37
C TRP A 737 -50.52 3.09 -36.02
N ARG A 738 -51.65 2.43 -35.68
CA ARG A 738 -52.98 2.86 -36.14
C ARG A 738 -53.42 4.16 -35.45
N ILE A 739 -53.02 4.36 -34.20
CA ILE A 739 -53.37 5.57 -33.42
C ILE A 739 -52.50 6.75 -33.89
N ALA A 740 -51.26 6.44 -34.29
CA ALA A 740 -50.32 7.01 -35.26
C ALA A 740 -50.54 8.26 -36.16
N HIS A 741 -51.72 8.89 -36.24
CA HIS A 741 -52.11 9.72 -37.41
C HIS A 741 -51.21 10.93 -37.73
N TRP A 742 -50.49 11.47 -36.75
CA TRP A 742 -49.62 12.64 -36.88
C TRP A 742 -48.23 12.28 -37.46
N ASN A 743 -47.84 11.00 -37.42
CA ASN A 743 -46.53 10.56 -37.90
C ASN A 743 -46.57 10.27 -39.41
N ARG A 744 -45.71 10.95 -40.18
CA ARG A 744 -45.62 10.79 -41.65
C ARG A 744 -45.29 9.37 -42.10
N GLU A 745 -44.62 8.58 -41.25
CA GLU A 745 -44.21 7.21 -41.56
C GLU A 745 -45.33 6.18 -41.29
N GLN A 746 -46.45 6.61 -40.71
CA GLN A 746 -47.57 5.75 -40.30
C GLN A 746 -48.12 4.90 -41.44
N GLY A 747 -48.51 5.52 -42.56
CA GLY A 747 -49.13 4.80 -43.68
C GLY A 747 -48.21 3.75 -44.33
N ALA A 748 -46.90 3.99 -44.37
CA ALA A 748 -45.92 3.05 -44.91
C ALA A 748 -45.65 1.90 -43.93
N THR A 749 -45.41 2.21 -42.65
CA THR A 749 -45.10 1.22 -41.62
C THR A 749 -46.31 0.34 -41.30
N GLN A 750 -47.54 0.88 -41.32
CA GLN A 750 -48.75 0.09 -41.10
C GLN A 750 -49.02 -0.90 -42.23
N LYS A 751 -48.80 -0.50 -43.50
CA LYS A 751 -48.88 -1.41 -44.66
C LYS A 751 -47.83 -2.51 -44.58
N LEU A 752 -46.61 -2.17 -44.15
CA LEU A 752 -45.54 -3.15 -43.95
C LEU A 752 -45.90 -4.14 -42.83
N LEU A 753 -46.32 -3.65 -41.66
CA LEU A 753 -46.72 -4.45 -40.50
C LEU A 753 -48.01 -5.26 -40.72
N ALA A 754 -48.80 -5.00 -41.76
CA ALA A 754 -49.95 -5.84 -42.08
C ALA A 754 -49.57 -7.20 -42.69
N ASN A 755 -48.37 -7.33 -43.26
CA ASN A 755 -47.93 -8.55 -43.96
C ASN A 755 -47.47 -9.66 -43.01
N ASN A 756 -47.48 -10.91 -43.46
CA ASN A 756 -46.97 -12.03 -42.66
C ASN A 756 -45.43 -12.13 -42.76
N PHE A 757 -44.72 -11.96 -41.64
CA PHE A 757 -43.25 -12.02 -41.59
C PHE A 757 -42.71 -13.43 -41.34
N GLU A 758 -43.58 -14.45 -41.31
CA GLU A 758 -43.14 -15.84 -41.47
C GLU A 758 -42.74 -16.14 -42.92
N GLU A 759 -43.22 -15.34 -43.89
CA GLU A 759 -42.84 -15.49 -45.30
C GLU A 759 -41.48 -14.83 -45.61
N PRO A 760 -40.60 -15.50 -46.39
CA PRO A 760 -39.26 -15.01 -46.67
C PRO A 760 -39.24 -13.69 -47.47
N LYS A 761 -40.26 -13.44 -48.29
CA LYS A 761 -40.42 -12.21 -49.08
C LYS A 761 -40.49 -10.97 -48.18
N TRP A 762 -41.29 -11.06 -47.10
CA TRP A 762 -41.49 -9.93 -46.19
C TRP A 762 -40.33 -9.77 -45.21
N ARG A 763 -39.66 -10.86 -44.82
CA ARG A 763 -38.38 -10.80 -44.09
C ARG A 763 -37.30 -10.07 -44.87
N THR A 764 -37.13 -10.41 -46.15
CA THR A 764 -36.15 -9.74 -47.03
C THR A 764 -36.46 -8.23 -47.18
N THR A 765 -37.74 -7.88 -47.22
CA THR A 765 -38.19 -6.48 -47.28
C THR A 765 -37.89 -5.73 -45.97
N ALA A 766 -38.16 -6.34 -44.82
CA ALA A 766 -37.78 -5.79 -43.51
C ALA A 766 -36.26 -5.62 -43.39
N LEU A 767 -35.47 -6.60 -43.85
CA LEU A 767 -34.02 -6.56 -43.82
C LEU A 767 -33.46 -5.39 -44.66
N LYS A 768 -33.96 -5.19 -45.89
CA LYS A 768 -33.58 -4.03 -46.72
C LYS A 768 -33.91 -2.71 -46.04
N ASN A 769 -35.07 -2.63 -45.38
CA ASN A 769 -35.46 -1.46 -44.61
C ASN A 769 -34.56 -1.25 -43.38
N ALA A 770 -34.12 -2.31 -42.71
CA ALA A 770 -33.19 -2.25 -41.58
C ALA A 770 -31.85 -1.61 -42.01
N TYR A 771 -31.23 -2.08 -43.10
CA TYR A 771 -29.99 -1.48 -43.62
C TYR A 771 -30.17 -0.04 -44.10
N ALA A 772 -31.32 0.29 -44.69
CA ALA A 772 -31.64 1.67 -45.06
C ALA A 772 -31.72 2.58 -43.81
N LEU A 773 -32.34 2.12 -42.72
CA LEU A 773 -32.41 2.86 -41.45
C LEU A 773 -31.04 3.00 -40.78
N LEU A 774 -30.19 1.97 -40.88
CA LEU A 774 -28.81 2.00 -40.41
C LEU A 774 -28.01 3.10 -41.12
N SER A 775 -28.15 3.21 -42.45
CA SER A 775 -27.50 4.27 -43.25
C SER A 775 -27.96 5.68 -42.88
N LYS A 776 -29.20 5.81 -42.40
CA LYS A 776 -29.80 7.06 -41.90
C LYS A 776 -29.47 7.37 -40.44
N ARG A 777 -28.60 6.58 -39.80
CA ARG A 777 -28.21 6.70 -38.38
C ARG A 777 -29.37 6.58 -37.38
N ARG A 778 -30.47 5.91 -37.77
CA ARG A 778 -31.60 5.61 -36.86
C ARG A 778 -31.42 4.21 -36.27
N PHE A 779 -30.46 4.08 -35.35
CA PHE A 779 -29.94 2.77 -34.91
C PHE A 779 -30.96 1.93 -34.11
N GLU A 780 -31.68 2.52 -33.15
CA GLU A 780 -32.70 1.80 -32.37
C GLU A 780 -33.82 1.24 -33.26
N TYR A 781 -34.27 2.05 -34.23
CA TYR A 781 -35.31 1.64 -35.17
C TYR A 781 -34.78 0.62 -36.20
N ALA A 782 -33.50 0.73 -36.60
CA ALA A 782 -32.87 -0.29 -37.44
C ALA A 782 -32.80 -1.65 -36.73
N ALA A 783 -32.40 -1.68 -35.45
CA ALA A 783 -32.40 -2.90 -34.62
C ALA A 783 -33.80 -3.51 -34.52
N ALA A 784 -34.85 -2.68 -34.35
CA ALA A 784 -36.24 -3.13 -34.36
C ALA A 784 -36.62 -3.83 -35.69
N PHE A 785 -36.17 -3.31 -36.84
CA PHE A 785 -36.44 -3.92 -38.15
C PHE A 785 -35.63 -5.20 -38.41
N PHE A 786 -34.42 -5.31 -37.85
CA PHE A 786 -33.69 -6.58 -37.85
C PHE A 786 -34.44 -7.65 -37.06
N LEU A 787 -35.01 -7.30 -35.90
CA LEU A 787 -35.88 -8.21 -35.13
C LEU A 787 -37.16 -8.58 -35.92
N LEU A 788 -37.76 -7.64 -36.64
CA LEU A 788 -38.92 -7.92 -37.53
C LEU A 788 -38.56 -8.88 -38.67
N ALA A 789 -37.32 -8.86 -39.15
CA ALA A 789 -36.80 -9.75 -40.17
C ALA A 789 -36.37 -11.12 -39.63
N ASP A 790 -36.49 -11.39 -38.32
CA ASP A 790 -35.99 -12.58 -37.62
C ASP A 790 -34.45 -12.70 -37.63
N HIS A 791 -33.76 -11.56 -37.68
CA HIS A 791 -32.29 -11.46 -37.65
C HIS A 791 -31.83 -10.91 -36.29
N LEU A 792 -31.82 -11.76 -35.26
CA LEU A 792 -31.42 -11.36 -33.91
C LEU A 792 -29.94 -10.94 -33.82
N GLN A 793 -29.03 -11.67 -34.47
CA GLN A 793 -27.59 -11.36 -34.41
C GLN A 793 -27.28 -9.96 -34.92
N ASP A 794 -27.91 -9.54 -36.03
CA ASP A 794 -27.70 -8.20 -36.59
C ASP A 794 -28.27 -7.12 -35.66
N ALA A 795 -29.42 -7.37 -35.02
CA ALA A 795 -29.99 -6.45 -34.02
C ALA A 795 -29.06 -6.28 -32.80
N VAL A 796 -28.53 -7.38 -32.27
CA VAL A 796 -27.56 -7.40 -31.15
C VAL A 796 -26.28 -6.66 -31.53
N ASN A 797 -25.74 -6.89 -32.73
CA ASN A 797 -24.56 -6.19 -33.23
C ASN A 797 -24.79 -4.68 -33.35
N VAL A 798 -26.00 -4.25 -33.71
CA VAL A 798 -26.37 -2.82 -33.74
C VAL A 798 -26.39 -2.20 -32.35
N CYS A 799 -26.93 -2.92 -31.36
CA CYS A 799 -26.94 -2.49 -29.96
C CYS A 799 -25.51 -2.34 -29.40
N LEU A 800 -24.60 -3.24 -29.73
CA LEU A 800 -23.21 -3.18 -29.27
C LEU A 800 -22.40 -2.07 -29.94
N ASN A 801 -22.40 -2.04 -31.28
CA ASN A 801 -21.45 -1.20 -32.01
C ASN A 801 -21.91 0.25 -32.16
N GLN A 802 -23.20 0.46 -32.45
CA GLN A 802 -23.74 1.79 -32.72
C GLN A 802 -24.39 2.41 -31.47
N LEU A 803 -25.23 1.65 -30.73
CA LEU A 803 -25.85 2.16 -29.50
C LEU A 803 -24.90 2.12 -28.30
N LYS A 804 -23.85 1.29 -28.33
CA LYS A 804 -22.91 1.07 -27.22
C LYS A 804 -23.62 0.69 -25.91
N ASP A 805 -24.72 -0.04 -26.01
CA ASP A 805 -25.50 -0.52 -24.87
C ASP A 805 -25.47 -2.04 -24.78
N LEU A 806 -24.49 -2.53 -24.00
CA LEU A 806 -24.30 -3.95 -23.74
C LEU A 806 -25.51 -4.56 -23.02
N GLN A 807 -26.11 -3.84 -22.07
CA GLN A 807 -27.25 -4.36 -21.31
C GLN A 807 -28.48 -4.53 -22.21
N LEU A 808 -28.69 -3.61 -23.16
CA LEU A 808 -29.78 -3.73 -24.14
C LEU A 808 -29.58 -4.93 -25.06
N ALA A 809 -28.36 -5.13 -25.55
CA ALA A 809 -28.01 -6.26 -26.40
C ALA A 809 -28.30 -7.60 -25.70
N VAL A 810 -27.88 -7.74 -24.44
CA VAL A 810 -28.16 -8.93 -23.61
C VAL A 810 -29.66 -9.09 -23.36
N ALA A 811 -30.36 -8.02 -22.96
CA ALA A 811 -31.78 -8.09 -22.64
C ALA A 811 -32.63 -8.53 -23.85
N ILE A 812 -32.35 -7.99 -25.04
CA ILE A 812 -33.03 -8.38 -26.29
C ILE A 812 -32.78 -9.86 -26.59
N ALA A 813 -31.53 -10.32 -26.48
CA ALA A 813 -31.19 -11.72 -26.73
C ALA A 813 -31.91 -12.67 -25.75
N ARG A 814 -31.94 -12.33 -24.45
CA ARG A 814 -32.66 -13.09 -23.41
C ARG A 814 -34.17 -13.14 -23.67
N VAL A 815 -34.79 -12.04 -24.06
CA VAL A 815 -36.24 -11.97 -24.32
C VAL A 815 -36.64 -12.76 -25.58
N TYR A 816 -35.85 -12.64 -26.65
CA TYR A 816 -36.19 -13.16 -27.98
C TYR A 816 -35.98 -14.68 -28.13
N GLU A 817 -34.84 -15.21 -27.69
CA GLU A 817 -34.49 -16.65 -27.77
C GLU A 817 -34.58 -17.38 -26.42
N GLY A 818 -34.49 -16.66 -25.30
CA GLY A 818 -34.31 -17.23 -23.96
C GLY A 818 -32.84 -17.37 -23.56
N ASP A 819 -32.60 -17.73 -22.30
CA ASP A 819 -31.24 -17.76 -21.70
C ASP A 819 -30.30 -18.82 -22.31
N GLN A 820 -30.84 -19.80 -23.03
CA GLN A 820 -30.07 -20.85 -23.71
C GLN A 820 -29.88 -20.61 -25.22
N GLY A 821 -30.25 -19.42 -25.71
CA GLY A 821 -30.15 -19.04 -27.12
C GLY A 821 -28.70 -19.02 -27.64
N PRO A 822 -28.45 -19.46 -28.89
CA PRO A 822 -27.12 -19.44 -29.48
C PRO A 822 -26.56 -18.02 -29.63
N VAL A 823 -27.40 -17.01 -29.93
CA VAL A 823 -26.93 -15.63 -30.09
C VAL A 823 -26.46 -15.05 -28.75
N LEU A 824 -27.19 -15.32 -27.66
CA LEU A 824 -26.78 -14.90 -26.33
C LEU A 824 -25.47 -15.58 -25.90
N ARG A 825 -25.33 -16.89 -26.14
CA ARG A 825 -24.10 -17.62 -25.81
C ARG A 825 -22.89 -17.02 -26.53
N LYS A 826 -23.01 -16.79 -27.84
CA LYS A 826 -21.96 -16.18 -28.66
C LYS A 826 -21.59 -14.77 -28.16
N LEU A 827 -22.60 -13.94 -27.89
CA LEU A 827 -22.42 -12.60 -27.34
C LEU A 827 -21.61 -12.62 -26.03
N LEU A 828 -21.99 -13.51 -25.11
CA LEU A 828 -21.34 -13.65 -23.81
C LEU A 828 -19.89 -14.14 -23.93
N GLU A 829 -19.63 -15.13 -24.78
CA GLU A 829 -18.31 -15.76 -24.94
C GLU A 829 -17.31 -14.89 -25.70
N GLU A 830 -17.71 -14.27 -26.81
CA GLU A 830 -16.80 -13.55 -27.70
C GLU A 830 -16.63 -12.08 -27.28
N GLU A 831 -17.71 -11.39 -26.90
CA GLU A 831 -17.68 -9.95 -26.65
C GLU A 831 -17.59 -9.63 -25.15
N VAL A 832 -18.48 -10.18 -24.32
CA VAL A 832 -18.57 -9.78 -22.90
C VAL A 832 -17.38 -10.27 -22.09
N LEU A 833 -16.92 -11.52 -22.30
CA LEU A 833 -15.70 -12.02 -21.65
C LEU A 833 -14.45 -11.26 -22.10
N ALA A 834 -14.39 -10.82 -23.36
CA ALA A 834 -13.27 -10.00 -23.85
C ALA A 834 -13.23 -8.63 -23.16
N VAL A 835 -14.38 -7.98 -22.98
CA VAL A 835 -14.50 -6.73 -22.20
C VAL A 835 -14.09 -6.97 -20.74
N ALA A 836 -14.61 -8.04 -20.12
CA ALA A 836 -14.27 -8.37 -18.73
C ALA A 836 -12.77 -8.65 -18.54
N ALA A 837 -12.13 -9.35 -19.49
CA ALA A 837 -10.70 -9.63 -19.46
C ALA A 837 -9.85 -8.37 -19.65
N LYS A 838 -10.24 -7.50 -20.59
CA LYS A 838 -9.55 -6.23 -20.86
C LYS A 838 -9.61 -5.25 -19.69
N GLU A 839 -10.77 -5.15 -19.05
CA GLU A 839 -10.99 -4.28 -17.89
C GLU A 839 -10.51 -4.91 -16.57
N GLY A 840 -10.28 -6.22 -16.53
CA GLY A 840 -10.01 -6.94 -15.28
C GLY A 840 -11.24 -7.08 -14.37
N ASN A 841 -12.46 -6.93 -14.92
CA ASN A 841 -13.70 -6.92 -14.15
C ASN A 841 -14.15 -8.35 -13.76
N ARG A 842 -13.80 -8.75 -12.54
CA ARG A 842 -14.10 -10.08 -11.99
C ARG A 842 -15.59 -10.33 -11.74
N TRP A 843 -16.35 -9.28 -11.39
CA TRP A 843 -17.80 -9.36 -11.19
C TRP A 843 -18.54 -9.68 -12.49
N LEU A 844 -18.17 -9.00 -13.58
CA LEU A 844 -18.73 -9.26 -14.90
C LEU A 844 -18.36 -10.66 -15.38
N ALA A 845 -17.09 -11.06 -15.25
CA ALA A 845 -16.63 -12.40 -15.63
C ALA A 845 -17.37 -13.52 -14.87
N SER A 846 -17.54 -13.37 -13.55
CA SER A 846 -18.29 -14.32 -12.72
C SER A 846 -19.75 -14.45 -13.17
N TRP A 847 -20.43 -13.33 -13.42
CA TRP A 847 -21.81 -13.32 -13.92
C TRP A 847 -21.94 -14.00 -15.27
N VAL A 848 -21.04 -13.71 -16.22
CA VAL A 848 -21.04 -14.34 -17.55
C VAL A 848 -20.85 -15.85 -17.45
N PHE A 849 -19.84 -16.33 -16.73
CA PHE A 849 -19.60 -17.77 -16.57
C PHE A 849 -20.78 -18.47 -15.89
N TRP A 850 -21.47 -17.80 -14.97
CA TRP A 850 -22.67 -18.33 -14.34
C TRP A 850 -23.83 -18.45 -15.34
N MET A 851 -24.07 -17.41 -16.16
CA MET A 851 -25.08 -17.43 -17.23
C MET A 851 -24.80 -18.52 -18.28
N LEU A 852 -23.53 -18.78 -18.58
CA LEU A 852 -23.08 -19.87 -19.47
C LEU A 852 -23.16 -21.26 -18.83
N ASN A 853 -23.65 -21.38 -17.58
CA ASN A 853 -23.69 -22.63 -16.80
C ASN A 853 -22.30 -23.27 -16.60
N ARG A 854 -21.23 -22.46 -16.62
CA ARG A 854 -19.83 -22.83 -16.31
C ARG A 854 -19.50 -22.38 -14.89
N LYS A 855 -20.22 -22.92 -13.90
CA LYS A 855 -20.11 -22.44 -12.50
C LYS A 855 -18.74 -22.71 -11.87
N ASP A 856 -18.00 -23.69 -12.39
CA ASP A 856 -16.62 -23.95 -11.97
C ASP A 856 -15.68 -22.79 -12.35
N MET A 857 -15.90 -22.17 -13.51
CA MET A 857 -15.15 -20.99 -13.95
C MET A 857 -15.64 -19.71 -13.30
N ALA A 858 -16.93 -19.57 -13.01
CA ALA A 858 -17.47 -18.40 -12.31
C ALA A 858 -16.75 -18.19 -10.97
N VAL A 859 -16.58 -19.25 -10.18
CA VAL A 859 -15.86 -19.19 -8.90
C VAL A 859 -14.37 -18.89 -9.07
N ARG A 860 -13.74 -19.48 -10.10
CA ARG A 860 -12.33 -19.20 -10.41
C ARG A 860 -12.10 -17.74 -10.84
N ALA A 861 -13.06 -17.13 -11.55
CA ALA A 861 -13.00 -15.76 -12.01
C ALA A 861 -13.03 -14.72 -10.88
N LEU A 862 -13.56 -15.08 -9.71
CA LEU A 862 -13.54 -14.20 -8.53
C LEU A 862 -12.13 -14.04 -7.92
N ILE A 863 -11.28 -15.06 -8.07
CA ILE A 863 -9.94 -15.11 -7.48
C ILE A 863 -8.86 -14.87 -8.54
N SER A 864 -8.88 -15.67 -9.60
CA SER A 864 -7.84 -15.67 -10.64
C SER A 864 -8.06 -14.51 -11.61
N PRO A 865 -6.99 -13.90 -12.16
CA PRO A 865 -7.12 -12.86 -13.16
C PRO A 865 -7.91 -13.35 -14.38
N VAL A 866 -8.89 -12.56 -14.84
CA VAL A 866 -9.85 -13.00 -15.87
C VAL A 866 -9.17 -13.43 -17.17
N TYR A 867 -8.09 -12.76 -17.59
CA TYR A 867 -7.35 -13.11 -18.81
C TYR A 867 -6.73 -14.51 -18.78
N THR A 868 -6.46 -15.08 -17.59
CA THR A 868 -5.95 -16.47 -17.45
C THR A 868 -7.01 -17.54 -17.68
N LEU A 869 -8.28 -17.13 -17.70
CA LEU A 869 -9.42 -18.02 -17.83
C LEU A 869 -10.01 -18.02 -19.25
N VAL A 870 -9.62 -17.08 -20.10
CA VAL A 870 -10.08 -16.95 -21.48
C VAL A 870 -9.08 -17.63 -22.42
N GLU A 871 -9.55 -18.38 -23.41
CA GLU A 871 -8.71 -19.20 -24.31
C GLU A 871 -7.85 -18.34 -25.26
N THR A 872 -8.28 -17.12 -25.58
CA THR A 872 -7.48 -16.14 -26.33
C THR A 872 -6.71 -15.23 -25.36
N PRO A 873 -5.37 -15.29 -25.31
CA PRO A 873 -4.58 -14.44 -24.44
C PRO A 873 -4.63 -12.99 -24.94
N TYR A 874 -5.44 -12.15 -24.30
CA TYR A 874 -5.28 -10.71 -24.41
C TYR A 874 -4.06 -10.31 -23.57
N ALA A 875 -3.15 -9.52 -24.13
CA ALA A 875 -2.10 -8.90 -23.32
C ALA A 875 -2.79 -8.07 -22.22
N PRO A 876 -2.44 -8.25 -20.93
CA PRO A 876 -3.07 -7.51 -19.86
C PRO A 876 -2.81 -6.02 -20.05
N ASP A 877 -3.87 -5.25 -20.26
CA ASP A 877 -3.80 -3.78 -20.31
C ASP A 877 -3.35 -3.28 -18.93
N MET A 878 -2.61 -2.16 -18.85
CA MET A 878 -2.26 -1.52 -17.56
C MET A 878 -3.53 -1.24 -16.73
N ARG A 879 -4.67 -1.03 -17.41
CA ARG A 879 -5.99 -0.89 -16.78
C ARG A 879 -6.40 -2.08 -15.93
N SER A 880 -6.04 -3.30 -16.33
CA SER A 880 -6.33 -4.51 -15.54
C SER A 880 -5.48 -4.63 -14.26
N LYS A 881 -4.39 -3.85 -14.17
CA LYS A 881 -3.50 -3.75 -13.01
C LYS A 881 -3.79 -2.54 -12.12
N LEU A 882 -4.79 -1.72 -12.45
CA LEU A 882 -5.17 -0.57 -11.65
C LEU A 882 -5.68 -1.01 -10.28
N PHE A 883 -5.25 -0.30 -9.24
CA PHE A 883 -5.68 -0.53 -7.87
C PHE A 883 -7.22 -0.48 -7.69
N LEU A 884 -7.94 0.32 -8.49
CA LEU A 884 -9.39 0.49 -8.41
C LEU A 884 -10.21 -0.70 -8.96
N THR A 885 -9.60 -1.68 -9.61
CA THR A 885 -10.34 -2.83 -10.17
C THR A 885 -10.71 -3.88 -9.12
N ASP A 886 -10.06 -3.86 -7.95
CA ASP A 886 -10.21 -4.90 -6.94
C ASP A 886 -11.21 -4.49 -5.85
N ASP A 887 -12.07 -5.44 -5.46
CA ASP A 887 -13.11 -5.24 -4.46
C ASP A 887 -13.03 -6.28 -3.34
N PRO A 888 -12.90 -5.88 -2.06
CA PRO A 888 -12.87 -6.83 -0.96
C PRO A 888 -14.17 -7.64 -0.84
N ALA A 889 -15.31 -7.13 -1.35
CA ALA A 889 -16.57 -7.85 -1.36
C ALA A 889 -16.55 -9.10 -2.27
N LEU A 890 -15.55 -9.23 -3.16
CA LEU A 890 -15.34 -10.47 -3.95
C LEU A 890 -15.06 -11.66 -3.04
N VAL A 891 -14.38 -11.47 -1.90
CA VAL A 891 -14.11 -12.53 -0.93
C VAL A 891 -15.40 -13.06 -0.32
N VAL A 892 -16.35 -12.16 -0.05
CA VAL A 892 -17.67 -12.52 0.47
C VAL A 892 -18.42 -13.36 -0.55
N LEU A 893 -18.47 -12.91 -1.82
CA LEU A 893 -19.13 -13.68 -2.88
C LEU A 893 -18.45 -15.04 -3.09
N TYR A 894 -17.12 -15.08 -3.12
CA TYR A 894 -16.37 -16.32 -3.25
C TYR A 894 -16.68 -17.29 -2.10
N SER A 895 -16.71 -16.80 -0.85
CA SER A 895 -17.08 -17.59 0.32
C SER A 895 -18.48 -18.20 0.20
N GLN A 896 -19.46 -17.42 -0.29
CA GLN A 896 -20.83 -17.88 -0.51
C GLN A 896 -20.94 -18.91 -1.65
N LEU A 897 -20.22 -18.71 -2.77
CA LEU A 897 -20.37 -19.53 -3.97
C LEU A 897 -19.51 -20.81 -3.96
N ARG A 898 -18.33 -20.79 -3.32
CA ARG A 898 -17.34 -21.87 -3.39
C ARG A 898 -17.87 -23.23 -2.93
N GLN A 899 -18.91 -23.27 -2.09
CA GLN A 899 -19.56 -24.51 -1.61
C GLN A 899 -21.03 -24.69 -2.03
N LYS A 900 -21.58 -23.79 -2.87
CA LYS A 900 -23.02 -23.77 -3.19
C LYS A 900 -23.49 -24.97 -4.04
N THR A 901 -22.65 -25.44 -4.95
CA THR A 901 -22.96 -26.51 -5.91
C THR A 901 -21.76 -27.45 -6.10
N LEU A 902 -21.97 -28.64 -6.71
CA LEU A 902 -20.87 -29.54 -7.02
C LEU A 902 -19.93 -28.98 -8.10
N GLN A 903 -20.47 -28.26 -9.09
CA GLN A 903 -19.64 -27.57 -10.09
C GLN A 903 -18.76 -26.48 -9.45
N THR A 904 -19.33 -25.66 -8.56
CA THR A 904 -18.57 -24.60 -7.87
C THR A 904 -17.47 -25.17 -6.97
N LEU A 905 -17.76 -26.27 -6.24
CA LEU A 905 -16.74 -26.99 -5.46
C LEU A 905 -15.61 -27.53 -6.32
N ARG A 906 -15.93 -28.06 -7.51
CA ARG A 906 -14.92 -28.52 -8.48
C ARG A 906 -14.09 -27.36 -9.05
N GLY A 907 -14.68 -26.17 -9.18
CA GLY A 907 -13.96 -24.95 -9.53
C GLY A 907 -13.00 -24.51 -8.43
N ALA A 908 -13.50 -24.44 -7.20
CA ALA A 908 -12.73 -24.06 -6.02
C ALA A 908 -11.58 -25.06 -5.73
N SER A 909 -11.79 -26.36 -5.95
CA SER A 909 -10.73 -27.37 -5.74
C SER A 909 -9.57 -27.27 -6.72
N LYS A 910 -9.76 -26.62 -7.87
CA LYS A 910 -8.68 -26.31 -8.82
C LYS A 910 -7.87 -25.08 -8.39
N VAL A 911 -8.35 -24.29 -7.42
CA VAL A 911 -7.60 -23.16 -6.86
C VAL A 911 -6.60 -23.69 -5.85
N THR A 912 -5.32 -23.38 -6.04
CA THR A 912 -4.29 -23.79 -5.09
C THR A 912 -4.45 -23.03 -3.76
N PRO A 913 -4.13 -23.65 -2.61
CA PRO A 913 -4.21 -22.97 -1.31
C PRO A 913 -3.40 -21.68 -1.23
N ARG A 914 -2.27 -21.60 -1.95
CA ARG A 914 -1.43 -20.39 -2.03
C ARG A 914 -2.16 -19.21 -2.68
N VAL A 915 -2.84 -19.44 -3.81
CA VAL A 915 -3.60 -18.41 -4.51
C VAL A 915 -4.81 -17.96 -3.67
N GLU A 916 -5.47 -18.88 -2.97
CA GLU A 916 -6.54 -18.51 -2.03
C GLU A 916 -6.00 -17.69 -0.85
N TRP A 917 -4.84 -18.07 -0.30
CA TRP A 917 -4.16 -17.34 0.77
C TRP A 917 -3.77 -15.91 0.35
N GLU A 918 -3.14 -15.77 -0.83
CA GLU A 918 -2.78 -14.47 -1.40
C GLU A 918 -4.01 -13.59 -1.64
N PHE A 919 -5.12 -14.18 -2.10
CA PHE A 919 -6.39 -13.46 -2.28
C PHE A 919 -6.98 -12.95 -0.97
N VAL A 920 -6.99 -13.77 0.08
CA VAL A 920 -7.49 -13.37 1.42
C VAL A 920 -6.63 -12.27 2.02
N LEU A 921 -5.30 -12.42 1.99
CA LEU A 921 -4.39 -11.38 2.48
C LEU A 921 -4.51 -10.08 1.69
N HIS A 922 -4.67 -10.16 0.37
CA HIS A 922 -4.89 -8.98 -0.46
C HIS A 922 -6.17 -8.24 -0.07
N SER A 923 -7.27 -8.96 0.15
CA SER A 923 -8.51 -8.33 0.59
C SER A 923 -8.45 -7.78 2.02
N ALA A 924 -7.68 -8.41 2.92
CA ALA A 924 -7.40 -7.83 4.23
C ALA A 924 -6.65 -6.50 4.11
N LYS A 925 -5.59 -6.44 3.29
CA LYS A 925 -4.86 -5.19 3.00
C LYS A 925 -5.74 -4.11 2.35
N LEU A 926 -6.71 -4.52 1.52
CA LEU A 926 -7.70 -3.59 0.97
C LEU A 926 -8.58 -3.02 2.09
N TYR A 927 -9.06 -3.84 3.03
CA TYR A 927 -9.79 -3.34 4.20
C TYR A 927 -8.95 -2.37 5.02
N ASP A 928 -7.67 -2.68 5.28
CA ASP A 928 -6.76 -1.78 5.99
C ASP A 928 -6.62 -0.44 5.26
N ARG A 929 -6.44 -0.48 3.93
CA ARG A 929 -6.38 0.72 3.10
C ARG A 929 -7.69 1.50 3.02
N MET A 930 -8.81 0.88 3.37
CA MET A 930 -10.12 1.53 3.49
C MET A 930 -10.34 2.07 4.91
N GLY A 931 -9.36 1.94 5.81
CA GLY A 931 -9.47 2.26 7.24
C GLY A 931 -10.44 1.33 7.98
N CYS A 932 -10.65 0.11 7.48
CA CYS A 932 -11.57 -0.89 8.00
C CYS A 932 -10.82 -2.08 8.61
N ASP A 933 -9.74 -1.80 9.36
CA ASP A 933 -8.77 -2.77 9.86
C ASP A 933 -9.41 -3.92 10.66
N LEU A 934 -10.48 -3.61 11.42
CA LEU A 934 -11.24 -4.61 12.18
C LEU A 934 -11.89 -5.68 11.28
N LEU A 935 -12.30 -5.31 10.07
CA LEU A 935 -12.84 -6.26 9.08
C LEU A 935 -11.72 -7.07 8.41
N GLY A 936 -10.56 -6.46 8.19
CA GLY A 936 -9.35 -7.18 7.75
C GLY A 936 -8.93 -8.23 8.77
N LEU A 937 -8.90 -7.86 10.06
CA LEU A 937 -8.60 -8.77 11.17
C LEU A 937 -9.62 -9.90 11.28
N ASP A 938 -10.91 -9.59 11.22
CA ASP A 938 -11.97 -10.59 11.22
C ASP A 938 -11.81 -11.58 10.06
N LEU A 939 -11.54 -11.07 8.86
CA LEU A 939 -11.36 -11.89 7.68
C LEU A 939 -10.22 -12.89 7.90
N VAL A 940 -9.03 -12.43 8.27
CA VAL A 940 -7.87 -13.31 8.44
C VAL A 940 -8.06 -14.27 9.63
N ARG A 941 -8.72 -13.84 10.70
CA ARG A 941 -8.96 -14.66 11.90
C ARG A 941 -9.98 -15.77 11.66
N ASN A 942 -11.06 -15.47 10.94
CA ASN A 942 -12.22 -16.35 10.82
C ASN A 942 -12.30 -17.08 9.46
N TRP A 943 -11.37 -16.82 8.53
CA TRP A 943 -11.33 -17.51 7.24
C TRP A 943 -10.98 -18.99 7.36
N GLU A 944 -11.79 -19.84 6.73
CA GLU A 944 -11.54 -21.28 6.65
C GLU A 944 -11.09 -21.69 5.24
N PHE A 945 -9.92 -22.33 5.14
CA PHE A 945 -9.42 -22.94 3.91
C PHE A 945 -10.03 -24.32 3.64
N LEU A 946 -10.24 -24.65 2.36
CA LEU A 946 -10.67 -26.00 1.95
C LEU A 946 -9.53 -27.02 2.22
N LYS A 947 -9.89 -28.23 2.68
CA LYS A 947 -8.87 -29.26 2.89
C LYS A 947 -8.33 -29.75 1.53
N PRO A 948 -7.00 -29.88 1.36
CA PRO A 948 -6.45 -30.59 0.21
C PRO A 948 -6.97 -32.02 0.25
N ALA A 949 -7.45 -32.55 -0.88
CA ALA A 949 -7.84 -33.94 -0.99
C ALA A 949 -6.62 -34.80 -0.62
N SER A 950 -6.71 -35.55 0.47
CA SER A 950 -5.63 -36.42 0.91
C SER A 950 -5.26 -37.39 -0.22
N SER A 951 -3.97 -37.43 -0.56
CA SER A 951 -3.40 -38.34 -1.53
C SER A 951 -3.75 -39.79 -1.17
N MET A 952 -4.62 -40.43 -1.95
CA MET A 952 -4.85 -41.87 -1.92
C MET A 952 -4.63 -42.41 -3.35
N THR A 953 -3.42 -42.96 -3.52
CA THR A 953 -3.06 -44.13 -4.33
C THR A 953 -3.89 -44.48 -5.58
N ASN A 954 -3.22 -44.38 -6.73
CA ASN A 954 -3.31 -45.24 -7.91
C ASN A 954 -4.71 -45.76 -8.32
N GLY A 955 -5.44 -44.91 -9.03
CA GLY A 955 -6.48 -45.33 -9.96
C GLY A 955 -6.52 -44.35 -11.13
N LEU A 956 -5.99 -44.75 -12.29
CA LEU A 956 -6.13 -44.02 -13.55
C LEU A 956 -7.62 -43.72 -13.80
N GLY A 957 -8.01 -42.45 -13.67
CA GLY A 957 -9.32 -41.95 -14.11
C GLY A 957 -10.40 -41.72 -13.04
N GLY A 958 -10.12 -41.82 -11.74
CA GLY A 958 -11.11 -41.55 -10.70
C GLY A 958 -11.32 -40.06 -10.41
N GLN A 959 -12.45 -39.46 -10.83
CA GLN A 959 -12.83 -38.10 -10.43
C GLN A 959 -12.93 -38.02 -8.89
N VAL A 960 -12.17 -37.10 -8.28
CA VAL A 960 -12.21 -36.82 -6.84
C VAL A 960 -13.63 -36.40 -6.45
N ASN A 961 -14.24 -37.08 -5.47
CA ASN A 961 -15.53 -36.68 -4.93
C ASN A 961 -15.37 -35.35 -4.16
N PRO A 962 -15.90 -34.21 -4.66
CA PRO A 962 -15.65 -32.90 -4.08
C PRO A 962 -16.21 -32.75 -2.66
N LEU A 963 -17.19 -33.58 -2.28
CA LEU A 963 -17.81 -33.54 -0.95
C LEU A 963 -16.86 -33.95 0.18
N LYS A 964 -15.78 -34.70 -0.12
CA LYS A 964 -14.79 -35.12 0.89
C LYS A 964 -13.84 -33.99 1.33
N MET A 965 -13.87 -32.84 0.66
CA MET A 965 -13.01 -31.69 0.95
C MET A 965 -13.58 -30.75 2.03
N LEU A 966 -14.84 -30.95 2.42
CA LEU A 966 -15.53 -30.13 3.42
C LEU A 966 -15.18 -30.57 4.85
N ARG A 967 -14.86 -29.60 5.72
CA ARG A 967 -14.47 -29.87 7.13
C ARG A 967 -15.66 -30.27 8.01
N ARG A 968 -16.84 -29.69 7.73
CA ARG A 968 -18.15 -30.07 8.27
C ARG A 968 -19.02 -30.52 7.10
N ARG A 969 -19.91 -31.49 7.29
CA ARG A 969 -20.93 -31.83 6.28
C ARG A 969 -21.84 -30.61 6.12
N SER A 970 -21.53 -29.69 5.20
CA SER A 970 -22.45 -28.61 4.84
C SER A 970 -23.65 -29.28 4.16
N SER A 971 -24.80 -29.27 4.83
CA SER A 971 -26.00 -30.03 4.47
C SER A 971 -26.71 -29.53 3.18
N LEU A 972 -26.10 -28.61 2.41
CA LEU A 972 -26.78 -27.81 1.39
C LEU A 972 -25.99 -27.63 0.08
N VAL A 973 -25.14 -28.59 -0.30
CA VAL A 973 -24.49 -28.57 -1.64
C VAL A 973 -25.46 -29.10 -2.69
N VAL A 974 -25.86 -28.27 -3.66
CA VAL A 974 -26.76 -28.69 -4.74
C VAL A 974 -26.02 -29.60 -5.75
N ALA A 975 -26.59 -30.76 -6.04
CA ALA A 975 -26.08 -31.68 -7.05
C ALA A 975 -26.49 -31.25 -8.46
N ASP A 976 -25.58 -30.59 -9.17
CA ASP A 976 -25.80 -30.01 -10.50
C ASP A 976 -24.87 -30.58 -11.59
N LEU A 977 -24.31 -31.78 -11.32
CA LEU A 977 -23.59 -32.57 -12.31
C LEU A 977 -24.59 -33.50 -13.04
N PRO A 978 -24.55 -33.59 -14.38
CA PRO A 978 -25.30 -34.62 -15.08
C PRO A 978 -24.82 -36.00 -14.63
N MET A 979 -25.76 -36.83 -14.13
CA MET A 979 -25.49 -38.24 -13.82
C MET A 979 -24.93 -38.90 -15.07
N SER A 980 -23.65 -39.24 -15.05
CA SER A 980 -23.04 -39.98 -16.16
C SER A 980 -23.65 -41.37 -16.17
N SER A 981 -24.49 -41.66 -17.17
CA SER A 981 -24.96 -43.00 -17.51
C SER A 981 -23.77 -43.82 -18.03
N LEU A 982 -22.90 -44.26 -17.13
CA LEU A 982 -21.93 -45.30 -17.43
C LEU A 982 -22.70 -46.60 -17.61
N HIS A 983 -22.98 -46.91 -18.89
CA HIS A 983 -23.29 -48.25 -19.37
C HIS A 983 -22.20 -49.21 -18.89
N VAL A 984 -22.43 -49.87 -17.76
CA VAL A 984 -21.71 -51.10 -17.43
C VAL A 984 -22.48 -52.24 -18.09
N ALA A 985 -21.95 -52.68 -19.24
CA ALA A 985 -22.36 -53.92 -19.86
C ALA A 985 -22.22 -55.07 -18.84
N MET A 986 -23.34 -55.69 -18.49
CA MET A 986 -23.37 -56.93 -17.71
C MET A 986 -22.54 -57.99 -18.41
N ARG A 987 -21.47 -58.44 -17.78
CA ARG A 987 -20.97 -59.82 -17.93
C ARG A 987 -21.31 -60.57 -16.65
N SER A 988 -22.12 -61.59 -16.84
CA SER A 988 -22.59 -62.57 -15.88
C SER A 988 -21.45 -63.35 -15.22
N GLY A 989 -21.51 -63.53 -13.89
CA GLY A 989 -20.79 -64.59 -13.20
C GLY A 989 -20.68 -64.40 -11.68
N GLY A 990 -21.45 -65.17 -10.91
CA GLY A 990 -20.98 -65.69 -9.61
C GLY A 990 -21.47 -65.02 -8.31
N SER A 991 -22.63 -65.50 -7.83
CA SER A 991 -23.01 -65.81 -6.42
C SER A 991 -22.65 -64.87 -5.25
N GLY A 992 -23.68 -64.43 -4.51
CA GLY A 992 -23.53 -64.05 -3.09
C GLY A 992 -24.68 -63.22 -2.48
N LYS A 993 -25.71 -63.91 -1.99
CA LYS A 993 -26.80 -63.54 -1.05
C LYS A 993 -27.03 -62.07 -0.65
N GLN A 994 -28.27 -61.61 -0.89
CA GLN A 994 -28.91 -60.42 -0.31
C GLN A 994 -29.18 -60.58 1.19
N SER A 995 -28.96 -59.51 1.97
CA SER A 995 -29.71 -59.24 3.20
C SER A 995 -30.12 -57.76 3.26
N THR A 996 -31.37 -57.56 3.64
CA THR A 996 -32.21 -56.36 3.58
C THR A 996 -31.81 -55.24 4.55
N THR A 997 -32.08 -54.00 4.12
CA THR A 997 -32.05 -52.73 4.85
C THR A 997 -32.93 -52.72 6.11
N THR A 998 -32.34 -52.37 7.26
CA THR A 998 -33.04 -52.11 8.52
C THR A 998 -33.61 -50.68 8.54
N ILE A 999 -34.93 -50.59 8.63
CA ILE A 999 -35.68 -49.37 8.96
C ILE A 999 -35.52 -49.11 10.45
N PHE A 1000 -35.19 -47.88 10.83
CA PHE A 1000 -35.10 -47.43 12.22
C PHE A 1000 -36.52 -47.32 12.83
N GLN A 1001 -36.75 -48.02 13.93
CA GLN A 1001 -38.00 -48.02 14.71
C GLN A 1001 -37.66 -47.48 16.11
N GLU A 1002 -38.40 -46.48 16.57
CA GLU A 1002 -38.23 -45.86 17.90
C GLU A 1002 -38.37 -46.89 19.04
N PRO A 1003 -37.54 -46.85 20.09
CA PRO A 1003 -37.66 -47.78 21.20
C PRO A 1003 -38.74 -47.34 22.19
N ASP A 1004 -39.59 -48.29 22.55
CA ASP A 1004 -40.68 -48.18 23.53
C ASP A 1004 -40.13 -47.99 24.96
N SER A 1005 -40.78 -47.14 25.76
CA SER A 1005 -40.30 -46.60 27.03
C SER A 1005 -40.36 -47.56 28.24
N SER A 1006 -40.33 -48.88 28.02
CA SER A 1006 -40.55 -49.89 29.07
C SER A 1006 -39.37 -50.85 29.32
N SER A 1007 -38.22 -50.66 28.67
CA SER A 1007 -37.06 -51.57 28.79
C SER A 1007 -35.85 -50.94 29.49
N LEU A 1008 -36.08 -50.27 30.62
CA LEU A 1008 -35.02 -49.62 31.41
C LEU A 1008 -34.84 -50.22 32.82
N LEU A 1009 -35.13 -51.50 33.00
CA LEU A 1009 -34.84 -52.23 34.23
C LEU A 1009 -34.62 -53.70 33.90
N ASP A 1010 -33.39 -54.07 33.55
CA ASP A 1010 -32.76 -55.24 34.15
C ASP A 1010 -31.28 -55.35 33.76
N SER A 1011 -30.51 -55.95 34.66
CA SER A 1011 -29.15 -56.47 34.49
C SER A 1011 -27.97 -55.47 34.53
N PHE A 1012 -27.78 -54.89 35.73
CA PHE A 1012 -26.46 -54.88 36.36
C PHE A 1012 -26.03 -56.34 36.65
N GLY A 1013 -24.78 -56.71 36.32
CA GLY A 1013 -24.25 -58.04 36.64
C GLY A 1013 -22.79 -58.26 36.22
N PHE A 1014 -21.89 -57.81 37.10
CA PHE A 1014 -20.42 -58.00 37.18
C PHE A 1014 -19.52 -57.28 36.18
#